data_AF-A0A7C0TUZ8-F1
#
_entry.id   AF-A0A7C0TUZ8-F1
#
_cell.length_a   1.000
_cell.length_b   1.000
_cell.length_c   1.000
_cell.angle_alpha   90.00
_cell.angle_beta   90.00
_cell.angle_gamma   90.00
#
_symmetry.space_group_name_H-M   'P 1'
#
loop_
_entity.id
_entity.type
_entity.pdbx_description
1 polymer ?
#
loop_
_entity_poly.entity_id
_entity_poly.type
_entity_poly.pdbx_seq_one_letter_code
_entity_poly.pdbx_strand_id
1 'polypeptide(L)'
;MKQWFKYLYPLSHYLSIILIGGGLLLLAAPVPINADSKLNPPPPVIKGTKAIALGATLNNPGFDNHDWYYDSYVPGATPAFVPSYWNIWYKDGTIPLYTRVTSAHVDGEEGVRGHAYWNGAEGLQAGLYQVINGVTPCLTYRFQMYGQSFPGESSDVLYGLRVGIHPTGYAPSNKAIKSTNFNQINWGAARTDCVGTWCLLSVTSEAQADSMTVFMYANTDARVSHDIVWDAGALEQVARTDNLIDASQPLPAPSSGIYNIVVEKATNSASISWDTGSVNTYGQVLYRVLGSGTWQYSNIHDWGTTHQIDLTGLQTGNTYEYVIVSYGYIGGACQAIVSATDQISFAPPLTGVSISGQTIGYLGQDYTFIANASPANATLPIEYVWEATGQATVTHSDSGSLQDSVTFSWDTPGVKTVKVTATNATGSVEDIHTIEIKGDGYEPDDSCAQASVIPTNGTRQAHTFHAMDDNDWVYFNAIFGFTYLIEGLTPSDSDANVSLSVYDACDGMLVASQAYTYTPDVRLPFTATATAPFYVSLSQEPSTSGTDMAYNLSVRTIPKAAASGIVVLVAGKFQDDDTLQPNIYHAADAVYQFFRDQGYDSESIYYLSTDGSNPNVDDSPTHNNLQYAITQWAISALLSKPNSTFTLYVVGHGGQGTLYLKGDTETVNTTELNNWLSSLENATIGTQVNVVIDTPFAGSFIGLEQSLSADGRIIIASTGKQQPAWATEEGVLFSDYFVSALRRGLSLYAGFQEATWSVKAVHPEQTPWLDDDGDGLANGVNDGTWAAKWGFLSFDTPGALEWPPYIASAGINEIVVGHGVITANVQDDGSVAHVWAEIYPPKYTPFSSDGEELILDTSIPTVTLTDQGGGLYRAEYGGFSTLYLGADRVVIYAVDDDGQMARPRSVGGRYSAYLPLIMKD
;
A
#
# COMPACT_ATOMS: atom_id res chain seq x y z
N MET A 1 49.05 -14.90 -7.41
CA MET A 1 50.05 -15.94 -7.06
C MET A 1 49.66 -16.48 -5.68
N LYS A 2 49.06 -17.65 -5.47
CA LYS A 2 48.64 -18.75 -6.36
C LYS A 2 47.33 -19.32 -5.79
N GLN A 3 46.30 -19.30 -6.66
CA GLN A 3 45.17 -20.24 -6.83
C GLN A 3 44.18 -20.41 -5.66
N TRP A 4 42.94 -19.87 -5.70
CA TRP A 4 41.78 -20.02 -6.62
C TRP A 4 41.11 -21.41 -6.64
N PHE A 5 39.78 -21.36 -6.45
CA PHE A 5 38.70 -22.38 -6.52
C PHE A 5 38.42 -23.20 -5.23
N LYS A 6 37.19 -23.31 -4.68
CA LYS A 6 35.85 -22.82 -5.06
C LYS A 6 34.92 -22.94 -3.82
N TYR A 7 34.34 -21.81 -3.40
CA TYR A 7 33.11 -21.52 -2.63
C TYR A 7 32.76 -22.21 -1.28
N LEU A 8 32.74 -21.35 -0.24
CA LEU A 8 32.25 -21.43 1.15
C LEU A 8 30.73 -21.11 1.19
N TYR A 9 29.88 -21.83 1.97
CA TYR A 9 29.36 -21.54 3.35
C TYR A 9 28.51 -20.25 3.48
N PRO A 10 27.86 -19.95 4.63
CA PRO A 10 27.04 -20.75 5.57
C PRO A 10 25.68 -20.06 5.86
N LEU A 11 24.76 -20.66 6.62
CA LEU A 11 23.95 -19.87 7.56
C LEU A 11 23.43 -20.71 8.73
N SER A 12 23.92 -20.34 9.91
CA SER A 12 23.54 -20.79 11.25
C SER A 12 22.15 -20.30 11.63
N HIS A 13 21.36 -21.18 12.26
CA HIS A 13 20.12 -20.82 12.96
C HIS A 13 20.25 -21.17 14.44
N TYR A 14 19.94 -20.20 15.31
CA TYR A 14 19.38 -20.45 16.64
C TYR A 14 17.94 -19.94 16.65
N LEU A 15 17.10 -20.75 17.29
CA LEU A 15 15.65 -20.77 17.34
C LEU A 15 15.09 -19.73 18.33
N SER A 16 13.89 -19.21 18.05
CA SER A 16 12.77 -19.23 19.03
C SER A 16 11.39 -19.10 18.36
N ILE A 17 10.70 -20.25 18.38
CA ILE A 17 9.26 -20.47 18.65
C ILE A 17 8.21 -20.01 17.61
N ILE A 18 7.53 -20.99 17.00
CA ILE A 18 6.08 -21.25 17.15
C ILE A 18 5.83 -22.74 16.79
N LEU A 19 5.15 -23.46 17.69
CA LEU A 19 4.82 -24.88 17.59
C LEU A 19 3.68 -25.14 16.61
N ILE A 20 3.90 -26.02 15.63
CA ILE A 20 2.87 -26.89 15.04
C ILE A 20 3.47 -28.31 14.98
N GLY A 21 2.98 -29.20 15.83
CA GLY A 21 3.40 -30.59 15.89
C GLY A 21 2.59 -31.44 14.93
N GLY A 22 3.22 -31.90 13.85
CA GLY A 22 2.68 -32.89 12.92
C GLY A 22 3.74 -33.91 12.54
N GLY A 23 3.67 -35.09 13.18
CA GLY A 23 4.05 -36.40 12.64
C GLY A 23 5.48 -36.63 12.16
N LEU A 24 6.26 -37.40 12.95
CA LEU A 24 7.21 -38.34 12.37
C LEU A 24 7.03 -39.73 13.00
N LEU A 25 6.76 -40.70 12.13
CA LEU A 25 6.75 -42.13 12.40
C LEU A 25 8.13 -42.58 12.92
N LEU A 26 8.13 -43.28 14.05
CA LEU A 26 9.22 -44.15 14.48
C LEU A 26 8.68 -45.59 14.55
N LEU A 27 9.27 -46.45 13.71
CA LEU A 27 9.14 -47.89 13.74
C LEU A 27 9.69 -48.45 15.07
N ALA A 28 8.80 -49.00 15.90
CA ALA A 28 9.16 -49.88 17.00
C ALA A 28 8.48 -51.25 16.76
N ALA A 29 9.29 -52.31 16.76
CA ALA A 29 8.83 -53.69 16.72
C ALA A 29 7.92 -54.03 17.92
N PRO A 30 6.96 -54.97 17.77
CA PRO A 30 6.06 -55.33 18.84
C PRO A 30 6.81 -56.12 19.91
N VAL A 31 7.09 -55.49 21.05
CA VAL A 31 7.38 -56.22 22.28
C VAL A 31 6.03 -56.69 22.84
N PRO A 32 5.87 -57.99 23.17
CA PRO A 32 4.63 -58.49 23.72
C PRO A 32 4.43 -57.92 25.12
N ILE A 33 3.49 -56.99 25.27
CA ILE A 33 3.00 -56.59 26.57
C ILE A 33 2.17 -57.76 27.08
N ASN A 34 2.73 -58.47 28.06
CA ASN A 34 2.00 -59.38 28.93
C ASN A 34 0.76 -58.62 29.44
N ALA A 35 -0.42 -59.09 29.06
CA ALA A 35 -1.68 -58.60 29.59
C ALA A 35 -1.66 -58.81 31.10
N ASP A 36 -1.54 -57.72 31.86
CA ASP A 36 -1.79 -57.75 33.28
C ASP A 36 -3.28 -58.04 33.49
N SER A 37 -3.57 -59.17 34.12
CA SER A 37 -4.92 -59.70 34.34
C SER A 37 -5.69 -58.96 35.44
N LYS A 38 -5.31 -57.70 35.72
CA LYS A 38 -5.87 -56.85 36.78
C LYS A 38 -5.96 -55.38 36.39
N LEU A 39 -6.49 -55.08 35.20
CA LEU A 39 -7.06 -53.76 34.96
C LEU A 39 -8.34 -53.65 35.78
N ASN A 40 -8.30 -52.85 36.85
CA ASN A 40 -9.50 -52.46 37.58
C ASN A 40 -10.49 -51.83 36.59
N PRO A 41 -11.78 -52.22 36.61
CA PRO A 41 -12.80 -51.56 35.81
C PRO A 41 -12.85 -50.05 36.15
N PRO A 42 -13.27 -49.19 35.22
CA PRO A 42 -13.48 -47.77 35.52
C PRO A 42 -14.41 -47.64 36.73
N PRO A 43 -14.18 -46.67 37.63
CA PRO A 43 -14.98 -46.53 38.84
C PRO A 43 -16.45 -46.32 38.48
N PRO A 44 -17.39 -46.83 39.29
CA PRO A 44 -18.81 -46.58 39.11
C PRO A 44 -19.09 -45.07 39.12
N VAL A 45 -20.05 -44.66 38.29
CA VAL A 45 -20.54 -43.28 38.24
C VAL A 45 -20.97 -42.88 39.65
N ILE A 46 -20.41 -41.77 40.12
CA ILE A 46 -20.56 -41.26 41.49
C ILE A 46 -22.03 -41.20 41.91
N LYS A 47 -22.37 -41.88 43.01
CA LYS A 47 -23.59 -41.61 43.79
C LYS A 47 -23.56 -40.16 44.26
N GLY A 48 -24.45 -39.34 43.69
CA GLY A 48 -24.82 -38.04 44.25
C GLY A 48 -24.24 -36.83 43.55
N THR A 49 -24.96 -36.36 42.53
CA THR A 49 -25.27 -34.94 42.43
C THR A 49 -26.74 -34.83 42.06
N LYS A 50 -27.54 -34.24 42.96
CA LYS A 50 -28.77 -33.55 42.55
C LYS A 50 -28.34 -32.36 41.69
N ALA A 51 -28.08 -32.62 40.42
CA ALA A 51 -28.22 -31.59 39.41
C ALA A 51 -29.73 -31.45 39.18
N ILE A 52 -30.23 -30.23 39.30
CA ILE A 52 -31.58 -29.89 38.84
C ILE A 52 -31.57 -30.08 37.33
N ALA A 53 -32.00 -31.25 36.85
CA ALA A 53 -32.31 -31.51 35.45
C ALA A 53 -33.48 -32.49 35.41
N LEU A 54 -34.61 -32.04 34.87
CA LEU A 54 -35.72 -32.90 34.47
C LEU A 54 -35.20 -33.88 33.41
N GLY A 55 -34.83 -35.10 33.81
CA GLY A 55 -34.31 -36.13 32.91
C GLY A 55 -34.74 -37.54 33.30
N ALA A 56 -34.87 -38.42 32.31
CA ALA A 56 -35.15 -39.83 32.50
C ALA A 56 -34.06 -40.51 33.34
N THR A 57 -34.44 -41.06 34.49
CA THR A 57 -33.52 -41.71 35.44
C THR A 57 -34.05 -43.07 35.87
N LEU A 58 -33.14 -43.97 36.26
CA LEU A 58 -33.51 -45.20 36.91
C LEU A 58 -34.01 -44.90 38.32
N ASN A 59 -35.18 -45.46 38.68
CA ASN A 59 -35.58 -45.50 40.08
C ASN A 59 -34.87 -46.66 40.78
N ASN A 60 -34.31 -46.39 41.96
CA ASN A 60 -33.54 -47.33 42.77
C ASN A 60 -32.48 -48.11 41.94
N PRO A 61 -31.48 -47.41 41.37
CA PRO A 61 -30.46 -48.03 40.52
C PRO A 61 -29.54 -49.01 41.25
N GLY A 62 -29.33 -48.84 42.56
CA GLY A 62 -28.40 -49.65 43.36
C GLY A 62 -29.07 -50.64 44.30
N PHE A 63 -30.39 -50.86 44.17
CA PHE A 63 -31.17 -51.75 45.06
C PHE A 63 -30.97 -51.48 46.57
N ASP A 64 -30.69 -50.25 46.98
CA ASP A 64 -30.19 -49.87 48.32
C ASP A 64 -31.28 -49.27 49.24
N ASN A 65 -32.54 -49.55 48.94
CA ASN A 65 -33.68 -49.04 49.69
C ASN A 65 -34.07 -49.89 50.91
N HIS A 66 -33.33 -50.96 51.23
CA HIS A 66 -33.62 -51.90 52.33
C HIS A 66 -35.02 -52.55 52.27
N ASP A 67 -35.68 -52.52 51.11
CA ASP A 67 -36.99 -53.14 50.92
C ASP A 67 -36.81 -54.60 50.49
N TRP A 68 -37.47 -55.54 51.17
CA TRP A 68 -37.34 -56.96 50.85
C TRP A 68 -38.04 -57.32 49.53
N TYR A 69 -37.25 -57.74 48.55
CA TYR A 69 -37.68 -58.25 47.23
C TYR A 69 -38.19 -59.70 47.31
N TYR A 70 -39.19 -59.97 48.15
CA TYR A 70 -39.78 -61.30 48.31
C TYR A 70 -41.07 -61.41 47.48
N ASP A 71 -41.02 -62.09 46.34
CA ASP A 71 -42.23 -62.51 45.63
C ASP A 71 -42.33 -64.04 45.60
N SER A 72 -43.35 -64.57 46.25
CA SER A 72 -43.83 -65.94 46.08
C SER A 72 -45.14 -65.88 45.28
N TYR A 73 -45.11 -65.77 43.95
CA TYR A 73 -46.36 -65.74 43.18
C TYR A 73 -46.80 -67.12 42.67
N VAL A 74 -47.90 -67.58 43.24
CA VAL A 74 -48.82 -68.63 42.75
C VAL A 74 -49.84 -67.97 41.81
N PRO A 75 -50.19 -68.57 40.65
CA PRO A 75 -51.24 -68.04 39.77
C PRO A 75 -52.57 -67.81 40.51
N GLY A 76 -53.04 -66.56 40.61
CA GLY A 76 -54.37 -66.21 41.15
C GLY A 76 -54.43 -65.46 42.50
N ALA A 77 -53.30 -65.10 43.12
CA ALA A 77 -53.28 -64.32 44.36
C ALA A 77 -53.34 -62.79 44.13
N THR A 78 -53.86 -62.04 45.12
CA THR A 78 -53.81 -60.56 45.21
C THR A 78 -52.39 -60.08 45.59
N PRO A 79 -51.97 -58.86 45.19
CA PRO A 79 -50.56 -58.45 45.26
C PRO A 79 -50.17 -58.11 46.70
N ALA A 80 -49.22 -58.86 47.26
CA ALA A 80 -48.47 -58.46 48.43
C ALA A 80 -47.00 -58.30 48.03
N PHE A 81 -46.54 -57.05 48.05
CA PHE A 81 -45.14 -56.57 48.00
C PHE A 81 -44.28 -56.99 46.79
N VAL A 82 -44.38 -56.20 45.71
CA VAL A 82 -43.34 -56.02 44.69
C VAL A 82 -42.69 -54.65 44.99
N PRO A 83 -41.37 -54.46 44.83
CA PRO A 83 -40.79 -53.13 44.95
C PRO A 83 -41.52 -52.15 44.01
N SER A 84 -41.75 -50.92 44.45
CA SER A 84 -42.49 -49.92 43.68
C SER A 84 -41.85 -49.51 42.34
N TYR A 85 -40.64 -50.02 42.02
CA TYR A 85 -39.81 -49.52 40.93
C TYR A 85 -39.32 -50.59 39.92
N TRP A 86 -38.92 -51.80 40.36
CA TRP A 86 -38.45 -52.89 39.47
C TRP A 86 -39.40 -54.09 39.50
N ASN A 87 -39.76 -54.61 38.32
CA ASN A 87 -40.74 -55.69 38.15
C ASN A 87 -40.08 -56.96 37.59
N ILE A 88 -40.57 -58.14 37.99
CA ILE A 88 -40.09 -59.42 37.47
C ILE A 88 -40.75 -59.73 36.11
N TRP A 89 -39.99 -60.34 35.20
CA TRP A 89 -40.51 -60.89 33.95
C TRP A 89 -39.87 -62.24 33.62
N TYR A 90 -40.54 -63.03 32.78
CA TYR A 90 -40.01 -64.27 32.19
C TYR A 90 -40.49 -64.42 30.75
N LYS A 91 -39.76 -65.17 29.93
CA LYS A 91 -40.18 -65.46 28.56
C LYS A 91 -41.28 -66.50 28.57
N ASP A 92 -42.36 -66.28 27.82
CA ASP A 92 -43.50 -67.19 27.73
C ASP A 92 -43.03 -68.61 27.34
N GLY A 93 -43.49 -69.63 28.06
CA GLY A 93 -43.01 -71.02 27.93
C GLY A 93 -41.66 -71.33 28.61
N THR A 94 -41.22 -70.52 29.57
CA THR A 94 -40.03 -70.79 30.41
C THR A 94 -40.34 -70.65 31.90
N ILE A 95 -39.45 -71.14 32.76
CA ILE A 95 -39.66 -71.12 34.21
C ILE A 95 -39.59 -69.67 34.75
N PRO A 96 -40.52 -69.26 35.63
CA PRO A 96 -40.47 -67.95 36.28
C PRO A 96 -39.24 -67.74 37.16
N LEU A 97 -38.85 -66.47 37.30
CA LEU A 97 -37.79 -66.05 38.23
C LEU A 97 -38.33 -65.95 39.65
N TYR A 98 -37.62 -66.57 40.59
CA TYR A 98 -37.76 -66.29 42.02
C TYR A 98 -36.66 -65.32 42.44
N THR A 99 -36.98 -64.27 43.21
CA THR A 99 -36.02 -63.27 43.67
C THR A 99 -35.93 -63.19 45.19
N ARG A 100 -34.76 -62.78 45.70
CA ARG A 100 -34.49 -62.44 47.09
C ARG A 100 -33.41 -61.36 47.18
N VAL A 101 -33.36 -60.64 48.30
CA VAL A 101 -32.25 -59.76 48.62
C VAL A 101 -30.96 -60.55 48.84
N THR A 102 -29.82 -59.94 48.54
CA THR A 102 -28.50 -60.49 48.87
C THR A 102 -27.56 -59.39 49.34
N SER A 103 -26.66 -59.73 50.26
CA SER A 103 -25.52 -58.90 50.66
C SER A 103 -24.31 -59.06 49.71
N ALA A 104 -24.48 -59.77 48.58
CA ALA A 104 -23.47 -59.87 47.54
C ALA A 104 -23.68 -58.70 46.56
N HIS A 105 -22.83 -57.68 46.65
CA HIS A 105 -22.96 -56.44 45.90
C HIS A 105 -21.59 -56.03 45.29
N VAL A 106 -21.62 -55.34 44.15
CA VAL A 106 -20.46 -54.66 43.55
C VAL A 106 -20.21 -53.33 44.23
N ASP A 107 -21.29 -52.57 44.45
CA ASP A 107 -21.22 -51.19 44.93
C ASP A 107 -22.56 -50.77 45.56
N GLY A 108 -22.80 -51.13 46.83
CA GLY A 108 -24.06 -50.86 47.50
C GLY A 108 -24.21 -51.53 48.86
N GLU A 109 -25.40 -51.37 49.45
CA GLU A 109 -25.79 -52.04 50.71
C GLU A 109 -26.50 -53.38 50.45
N GLU A 110 -27.24 -53.51 49.33
CA GLU A 110 -27.99 -54.71 48.94
C GLU A 110 -28.00 -54.89 47.42
N GLY A 111 -28.18 -56.13 46.93
CA GLY A 111 -28.41 -56.45 45.52
C GLY A 111 -29.57 -57.43 45.34
N VAL A 112 -30.05 -57.63 44.10
CA VAL A 112 -31.13 -58.59 43.82
C VAL A 112 -30.56 -59.89 43.29
N ARG A 113 -30.82 -60.97 44.02
CA ARG A 113 -30.46 -62.33 43.64
C ARG A 113 -31.71 -63.06 43.15
N GLY A 114 -31.63 -63.75 42.02
CA GLY A 114 -32.71 -64.59 41.53
C GLY A 114 -32.24 -65.92 40.94
N HIS A 115 -33.14 -66.90 40.93
CA HIS A 115 -32.93 -68.23 40.38
C HIS A 115 -34.24 -68.77 39.80
N ALA A 116 -34.20 -69.95 39.16
CA ALA A 116 -35.40 -70.60 38.64
C ALA A 116 -36.32 -71.00 39.79
N TYR A 117 -37.63 -70.72 39.72
CA TYR A 117 -38.56 -71.00 40.83
C TYR A 117 -38.62 -72.50 41.22
N TRP A 118 -38.50 -73.40 40.25
CA TRP A 118 -38.40 -74.85 40.48
C TRP A 118 -37.43 -75.50 39.49
N ASN A 119 -36.98 -76.72 39.80
CA ASN A 119 -36.14 -77.51 38.88
C ASN A 119 -36.97 -78.03 37.69
N GLY A 120 -36.50 -77.84 36.46
CA GLY A 120 -37.24 -78.27 35.26
C GLY A 120 -36.40 -78.37 33.98
N ALA A 121 -37.00 -78.87 32.90
CA ALA A 121 -36.34 -79.04 31.60
C ALA A 121 -36.38 -77.75 30.73
N GLU A 122 -37.29 -76.83 31.03
CA GLU A 122 -37.45 -75.55 30.35
C GLU A 122 -36.56 -74.52 31.06
N GLY A 123 -35.36 -74.24 30.53
CA GLY A 123 -34.38 -73.32 31.14
C GLY A 123 -34.96 -71.95 31.55
N LEU A 124 -34.33 -71.30 32.53
CA LEU A 124 -34.74 -69.96 32.99
C LEU A 124 -34.38 -68.90 31.94
N GLN A 125 -35.36 -68.17 31.44
CA GLN A 125 -35.18 -67.01 30.56
C GLN A 125 -35.95 -65.83 31.11
N ALA A 126 -35.39 -65.15 32.09
CA ALA A 126 -36.12 -64.23 32.95
C ALA A 126 -35.20 -63.14 33.54
N GLY A 127 -35.79 -62.17 34.21
CA GLY A 127 -35.05 -61.10 34.89
C GLY A 127 -35.96 -60.04 35.47
N LEU A 128 -35.40 -58.83 35.62
CA LEU A 128 -36.13 -57.65 36.08
C LEU A 128 -36.30 -56.64 34.94
N TYR A 129 -37.29 -55.77 35.05
CA TYR A 129 -37.48 -54.65 34.14
C TYR A 129 -38.01 -53.42 34.87
N GLN A 130 -37.79 -52.25 34.26
CA GLN A 130 -38.32 -50.98 34.72
C GLN A 130 -38.71 -50.12 33.51
N VAL A 131 -39.91 -49.54 33.57
CA VAL A 131 -40.35 -48.53 32.59
C VAL A 131 -39.81 -47.18 33.02
N ILE A 132 -39.10 -46.52 32.12
CA ILE A 132 -38.49 -45.21 32.29
C ILE A 132 -39.31 -44.21 31.48
N ASN A 133 -40.01 -43.34 32.17
CA ASN A 133 -40.80 -42.26 31.57
C ASN A 133 -39.97 -40.98 31.43
N GLY A 134 -40.34 -40.12 30.49
CA GLY A 134 -39.70 -38.82 30.30
C GLY A 134 -38.37 -38.88 29.55
N VAL A 135 -38.12 -39.96 28.80
CA VAL A 135 -37.03 -39.97 27.82
C VAL A 135 -37.43 -39.09 26.65
N THR A 136 -36.47 -38.35 26.09
CA THR A 136 -36.70 -37.61 24.84
C THR A 136 -36.60 -38.57 23.66
N PRO A 137 -37.65 -38.71 22.82
CA PRO A 137 -37.57 -39.50 21.61
C PRO A 137 -36.40 -39.05 20.72
N CYS A 138 -35.82 -39.99 19.98
CA CYS A 138 -34.71 -39.81 19.04
C CYS A 138 -33.34 -39.48 19.66
N LEU A 139 -33.27 -39.35 20.99
CA LEU A 139 -32.02 -39.40 21.72
C LEU A 139 -31.63 -40.86 22.00
N THR A 140 -30.33 -41.11 22.02
CA THR A 140 -29.77 -42.43 22.35
C THR A 140 -29.46 -42.52 23.84
N TYR A 141 -29.90 -43.60 24.47
CA TYR A 141 -29.65 -43.86 25.89
C TYR A 141 -28.80 -45.13 26.04
N ARG A 142 -27.87 -45.09 26.98
CA ARG A 142 -27.06 -46.24 27.40
C ARG A 142 -27.57 -46.74 28.74
N PHE A 143 -27.98 -48.01 28.79
CA PHE A 143 -28.31 -48.70 30.04
C PHE A 143 -27.18 -49.65 30.41
N GLN A 144 -26.74 -49.56 31.67
CA GLN A 144 -25.71 -50.41 32.24
C GLN A 144 -26.16 -51.01 33.56
N MET A 145 -25.73 -52.24 33.85
CA MET A 145 -25.99 -52.94 35.10
C MET A 145 -24.88 -53.94 35.38
N TYR A 146 -24.49 -54.12 36.64
CA TYR A 146 -23.63 -55.24 37.02
C TYR A 146 -24.44 -56.53 37.17
N GLY A 147 -23.85 -57.63 36.72
CA GLY A 147 -24.43 -58.96 36.87
C GLY A 147 -23.38 -60.04 37.12
N GLN A 148 -23.77 -61.06 37.88
CA GLN A 148 -22.93 -62.20 38.22
C GLN A 148 -23.77 -63.47 38.32
N SER A 149 -23.20 -64.60 37.88
CA SER A 149 -23.77 -65.94 38.01
C SER A 149 -23.03 -66.72 39.09
N PHE A 150 -23.78 -67.45 39.90
CA PHE A 150 -23.34 -68.29 41.00
C PHE A 150 -23.94 -69.70 40.84
N PRO A 151 -23.30 -70.58 40.06
CA PRO A 151 -23.69 -71.98 39.96
C PRO A 151 -23.47 -72.68 41.31
N GLY A 152 -24.49 -73.37 41.82
CA GLY A 152 -24.42 -74.15 43.06
C GLY A 152 -23.90 -75.57 42.84
N GLU A 153 -24.05 -76.09 41.62
CA GLU A 153 -23.55 -77.40 41.19
C GLU A 153 -22.72 -77.28 39.92
N SER A 154 -21.82 -78.24 39.66
CA SER A 154 -21.01 -78.27 38.44
C SER A 154 -21.82 -78.50 37.15
N SER A 155 -23.09 -78.88 37.27
CA SER A 155 -24.02 -79.05 36.14
C SER A 155 -24.81 -77.78 35.79
N ASP A 156 -24.69 -76.72 36.59
CA ASP A 156 -25.38 -75.45 36.38
C ASP A 156 -24.67 -74.66 35.25
N VAL A 157 -25.42 -74.22 34.24
CA VAL A 157 -24.85 -73.62 33.01
C VAL A 157 -25.47 -72.25 32.74
N LEU A 158 -24.61 -71.24 32.59
CA LEU A 158 -25.00 -69.91 32.13
C LEU A 158 -24.95 -69.85 30.59
N TYR A 159 -26.11 -69.77 29.95
CA TYR A 159 -26.22 -69.61 28.49
C TYR A 159 -26.13 -68.15 28.04
N GLY A 160 -26.36 -67.19 28.95
CA GLY A 160 -26.09 -65.77 28.69
C GLY A 160 -26.72 -64.83 29.71
N LEU A 161 -25.92 -63.88 30.18
CA LEU A 161 -26.32 -62.77 31.03
C LEU A 161 -26.17 -61.46 30.25
N ARG A 162 -27.20 -60.61 30.22
CA ARG A 162 -27.18 -59.33 29.50
C ARG A 162 -28.27 -58.38 29.96
N VAL A 163 -28.19 -57.14 29.48
CA VAL A 163 -29.24 -56.13 29.59
C VAL A 163 -29.81 -55.79 28.22
N GLY A 164 -31.01 -55.24 28.20
CA GLY A 164 -31.70 -54.82 26.99
C GLY A 164 -32.52 -53.55 27.21
N ILE A 165 -32.87 -52.88 26.13
CA ILE A 165 -33.80 -51.75 26.14
C ILE A 165 -34.88 -51.98 25.08
N HIS A 166 -36.14 -51.86 25.46
CA HIS A 166 -37.23 -51.73 24.51
C HIS A 166 -37.46 -50.25 24.18
N PRO A 167 -37.38 -49.84 22.91
CA PRO A 167 -37.29 -48.43 22.53
C PRO A 167 -38.58 -47.61 22.74
N THR A 168 -39.74 -48.28 22.91
CA THR A 168 -41.06 -47.62 23.04
C THR A 168 -41.72 -47.74 24.41
N GLY A 169 -41.03 -48.26 25.43
CA GLY A 169 -41.60 -48.36 26.79
C GLY A 169 -42.51 -49.56 27.03
N TYR A 170 -42.40 -50.63 26.22
CA TYR A 170 -43.20 -51.85 26.41
C TYR A 170 -43.03 -52.45 27.82
N ALA A 171 -44.15 -52.80 28.47
CA ALA A 171 -44.18 -53.52 29.75
C ALA A 171 -45.13 -54.74 29.67
N PRO A 172 -44.72 -55.92 30.17
CA PRO A 172 -45.58 -57.09 30.21
C PRO A 172 -46.71 -56.95 31.25
N SER A 173 -47.96 -57.23 30.86
CA SER A 173 -49.12 -57.12 31.76
C SER A 173 -49.25 -58.25 32.78
N ASN A 174 -48.67 -59.42 32.50
CA ASN A 174 -48.70 -60.61 33.36
C ASN A 174 -47.30 -61.19 33.63
N LYS A 175 -46.26 -60.37 33.56
CA LYS A 175 -44.84 -60.76 33.68
C LYS A 175 -44.30 -61.66 32.55
N ALA A 176 -45.16 -62.32 31.77
CA ALA A 176 -44.77 -63.16 30.64
C ALA A 176 -44.55 -62.33 29.35
N ILE A 177 -43.38 -62.50 28.72
CA ILE A 177 -43.05 -61.85 27.44
C ILE A 177 -43.09 -62.88 26.31
N LYS A 178 -43.98 -62.66 25.34
CA LYS A 178 -44.05 -63.47 24.12
C LYS A 178 -42.81 -63.25 23.25
N SER A 179 -42.41 -64.27 22.48
CA SER A 179 -41.24 -64.21 21.59
C SER A 179 -41.22 -63.02 20.64
N THR A 180 -42.38 -62.54 20.17
CA THR A 180 -42.47 -61.36 19.29
C THR A 180 -41.97 -60.09 19.96
N ASN A 181 -42.35 -59.84 21.21
CA ASN A 181 -41.96 -58.64 21.95
C ASN A 181 -40.55 -58.78 22.51
N PHE A 182 -40.13 -60.01 22.85
CA PHE A 182 -38.76 -60.29 23.27
C PHE A 182 -37.74 -59.94 22.18
N ASN A 183 -38.09 -60.17 20.91
CA ASN A 183 -37.24 -59.86 19.76
C ASN A 183 -37.18 -58.35 19.43
N GLN A 184 -38.08 -57.53 19.98
CA GLN A 184 -38.08 -56.07 19.82
C GLN A 184 -37.23 -55.36 20.89
N ILE A 185 -36.74 -56.10 21.88
CA ILE A 185 -35.79 -55.58 22.86
C ILE A 185 -34.41 -55.53 22.20
N ASN A 186 -33.81 -54.35 22.18
CA ASN A 186 -32.42 -54.18 21.78
C ASN A 186 -31.54 -54.75 22.89
N TRP A 187 -30.94 -55.91 22.64
CA TRP A 187 -30.13 -56.64 23.61
C TRP A 187 -28.65 -56.28 23.47
N GLY A 188 -27.99 -56.06 24.61
CA GLY A 188 -26.54 -56.00 24.68
C GLY A 188 -25.89 -57.37 24.45
N ALA A 189 -24.56 -57.39 24.41
CA ALA A 189 -23.80 -58.62 24.27
C ALA A 189 -24.14 -59.62 25.37
N ALA A 190 -24.43 -60.87 24.99
CA ALA A 190 -24.64 -61.96 25.95
C ALA A 190 -23.29 -62.38 26.56
N ARG A 191 -23.23 -62.43 27.89
CA ARG A 191 -22.03 -62.81 28.64
C ARG A 191 -22.23 -64.17 29.28
N THR A 192 -21.35 -65.13 28.99
CA THR A 192 -21.31 -66.46 29.61
C THR A 192 -20.15 -66.61 30.59
N ASP A 193 -19.29 -65.61 30.65
CA ASP A 193 -18.07 -65.52 31.45
C ASP A 193 -18.29 -64.91 32.86
N CYS A 194 -19.50 -64.48 33.18
CA CYS A 194 -19.84 -63.85 34.47
C CYS A 194 -20.03 -64.85 35.62
N VAL A 195 -19.39 -66.02 35.54
CA VAL A 195 -19.51 -67.09 36.55
C VAL A 195 -18.52 -66.82 37.68
N GLY A 196 -19.01 -66.58 38.89
CA GLY A 196 -18.18 -66.27 40.05
C GLY A 196 -17.45 -64.92 39.98
N THR A 197 -17.70 -64.09 38.95
CA THR A 197 -17.11 -62.76 38.76
C THR A 197 -18.16 -61.76 38.25
N TRP A 198 -18.08 -60.52 38.73
CA TRP A 198 -18.96 -59.43 38.29
C TRP A 198 -18.62 -58.94 36.88
N CYS A 199 -19.65 -58.76 36.06
CA CYS A 199 -19.56 -58.19 34.74
C CYS A 199 -20.38 -56.90 34.65
N LEU A 200 -19.81 -55.86 34.04
CA LEU A 200 -20.59 -54.73 33.55
C LEU A 200 -21.30 -55.14 32.25
N LEU A 201 -22.63 -55.13 32.28
CA LEU A 201 -23.49 -55.37 31.13
C LEU A 201 -23.93 -54.00 30.59
N SER A 202 -23.95 -53.84 29.26
CA SER A 202 -24.27 -52.54 28.65
C SER A 202 -25.00 -52.71 27.32
N VAL A 203 -25.91 -51.78 27.02
CA VAL A 203 -26.58 -51.66 25.73
C VAL A 203 -26.95 -50.20 25.46
N THR A 204 -26.97 -49.81 24.19
CA THR A 204 -27.49 -48.52 23.74
C THR A 204 -28.75 -48.73 22.91
N SER A 205 -29.70 -47.81 23.01
CA SER A 205 -30.89 -47.79 22.17
C SER A 205 -31.38 -46.36 21.98
N GLU A 206 -31.83 -46.04 20.77
CA GLU A 206 -32.60 -44.83 20.51
C GLU A 206 -34.00 -44.95 21.10
N ALA A 207 -34.48 -43.89 21.75
CA ALA A 207 -35.86 -43.80 22.23
C ALA A 207 -36.80 -43.57 21.04
N GLN A 208 -37.81 -44.41 20.87
CA GLN A 208 -38.81 -44.26 19.81
C GLN A 208 -40.14 -43.69 20.34
N ALA A 209 -40.24 -43.43 21.64
CA ALA A 209 -41.37 -42.82 22.34
C ALA A 209 -40.87 -41.98 23.53
N ASP A 210 -41.79 -41.37 24.27
CA ASP A 210 -41.52 -40.63 25.53
C ASP A 210 -41.24 -41.55 26.73
N SER A 211 -41.22 -42.86 26.50
CA SER A 211 -40.87 -43.90 27.46
C SER A 211 -40.00 -44.99 26.82
N MET A 212 -39.15 -45.61 27.64
CA MET A 212 -38.35 -46.79 27.30
C MET A 212 -38.42 -47.80 28.43
N THR A 213 -38.21 -49.08 28.13
CA THR A 213 -38.15 -50.11 29.19
C THR A 213 -36.79 -50.76 29.20
N VAL A 214 -36.11 -50.70 30.34
CA VAL A 214 -34.86 -51.40 30.55
C VAL A 214 -35.14 -52.81 31.06
N PHE A 215 -34.41 -53.79 30.54
CA PHE A 215 -34.54 -55.21 30.89
C PHE A 215 -33.20 -55.77 31.34
N MET A 216 -33.24 -56.55 32.41
CA MET A 216 -32.17 -57.44 32.82
C MET A 216 -32.57 -58.84 32.41
N TYR A 217 -31.61 -59.64 31.95
CA TYR A 217 -31.89 -60.96 31.40
C TYR A 217 -30.82 -61.97 31.79
N ALA A 218 -31.27 -63.07 32.38
CA ALA A 218 -30.51 -64.28 32.56
C ALA A 218 -31.13 -65.42 31.73
N ASN A 219 -30.27 -66.12 31.01
CA ASN A 219 -30.56 -67.39 30.36
C ASN A 219 -29.70 -68.48 31.02
N THR A 220 -30.32 -69.34 31.82
CA THR A 220 -29.64 -70.41 32.56
C THR A 220 -30.41 -71.73 32.44
N ASP A 221 -29.78 -72.82 32.85
CA ASP A 221 -30.49 -74.05 33.09
C ASP A 221 -31.47 -73.91 34.28
N ALA A 222 -32.57 -74.66 34.22
CA ALA A 222 -33.71 -74.48 35.12
C ALA A 222 -33.47 -75.18 36.46
N ARG A 223 -32.55 -74.64 37.27
CA ARG A 223 -32.21 -75.17 38.59
C ARG A 223 -32.29 -74.11 39.67
N VAL A 224 -32.83 -74.50 40.83
CA VAL A 224 -32.87 -73.64 42.01
C VAL A 224 -31.48 -73.41 42.63
N SER A 225 -30.48 -74.21 42.24
CA SER A 225 -29.08 -74.08 42.67
C SER A 225 -28.32 -72.98 41.95
N HIS A 226 -28.82 -72.50 40.80
CA HIS A 226 -28.12 -71.52 39.97
C HIS A 226 -28.65 -70.10 40.26
N ASP A 227 -27.94 -69.38 41.12
CA ASP A 227 -28.26 -67.99 41.45
C ASP A 227 -27.66 -67.02 40.42
N ILE A 228 -28.40 -65.99 40.07
CA ILE A 228 -27.95 -64.80 39.34
C ILE A 228 -28.11 -63.61 40.26
N VAL A 229 -27.09 -62.78 40.38
CA VAL A 229 -27.14 -61.52 41.12
C VAL A 229 -27.02 -60.37 40.14
N TRP A 230 -27.85 -59.36 40.35
CA TRP A 230 -27.72 -58.08 39.68
C TRP A 230 -27.61 -56.96 40.69
N ASP A 231 -26.82 -55.96 40.34
CA ASP A 231 -26.52 -54.84 41.21
C ASP A 231 -26.12 -53.59 40.40
N ALA A 232 -26.18 -52.41 41.02
CA ALA A 232 -25.66 -51.12 40.57
C ALA A 232 -25.86 -50.82 39.06
N GLY A 233 -26.95 -50.11 38.74
CA GLY A 233 -27.31 -49.71 37.39
C GLY A 233 -27.14 -48.22 37.10
N ALA A 234 -27.00 -47.89 35.82
CA ALA A 234 -27.01 -46.51 35.34
C ALA A 234 -27.77 -46.40 34.01
N LEU A 235 -28.48 -45.30 33.83
CA LEU A 235 -29.05 -44.89 32.55
C LEU A 235 -28.57 -43.46 32.26
N GLU A 236 -27.97 -43.26 31.10
CA GLU A 236 -27.49 -41.95 30.67
C GLU A 236 -27.80 -41.71 29.20
N GLN A 237 -28.04 -40.45 28.83
CA GLN A 237 -28.14 -40.04 27.44
C GLN A 237 -26.72 -39.93 26.86
N VAL A 238 -26.51 -40.52 25.69
CA VAL A 238 -25.23 -40.48 24.98
C VAL A 238 -25.37 -39.72 23.68
N ALA A 239 -24.30 -39.03 23.28
CA ALA A 239 -24.25 -38.31 22.01
C ALA A 239 -24.38 -39.28 20.83
N ARG A 240 -25.11 -38.86 19.80
CA ARG A 240 -25.14 -39.57 18.52
C ARG A 240 -23.82 -39.36 17.79
N THR A 241 -23.26 -40.44 17.24
CA THR A 241 -22.05 -40.41 16.40
C THR A 241 -22.31 -40.79 14.95
N ASP A 242 -23.43 -41.44 14.68
CA ASP A 242 -23.77 -41.92 13.34
C ASP A 242 -24.40 -40.78 12.51
N ASN A 243 -24.07 -40.74 11.21
CA ASN A 243 -24.64 -39.78 10.28
C ASN A 243 -26.17 -39.79 10.32
N LEU A 244 -26.79 -38.62 10.18
CA LEU A 244 -28.24 -38.47 10.31
C LEU A 244 -29.03 -39.13 9.17
N ILE A 245 -28.36 -39.39 8.06
CA ILE A 245 -28.91 -40.04 6.88
C ILE A 245 -27.82 -40.80 6.12
N ASP A 246 -28.20 -41.89 5.43
CA ASP A 246 -27.31 -42.60 4.51
C ASP A 246 -27.34 -41.95 3.12
N ALA A 247 -26.37 -41.09 2.84
CA ALA A 247 -26.24 -40.41 1.55
C ALA A 247 -25.60 -41.29 0.44
N SER A 248 -25.39 -42.59 0.69
CA SER A 248 -25.08 -43.55 -0.38
C SER A 248 -26.33 -43.95 -1.19
N GLN A 249 -27.51 -43.71 -0.62
CA GLN A 249 -28.81 -43.87 -1.27
C GLN A 249 -29.34 -42.53 -1.78
N PRO A 250 -30.31 -42.51 -2.72
CA PRO A 250 -30.99 -41.28 -3.10
C PRO A 250 -31.58 -40.57 -1.88
N LEU A 251 -31.29 -39.28 -1.74
CA LEU A 251 -31.82 -38.47 -0.65
C LEU A 251 -33.36 -38.40 -0.75
N PRO A 252 -34.07 -38.35 0.39
CA PRO A 252 -35.52 -38.21 0.41
C PRO A 252 -35.92 -36.87 -0.24
N ALA A 253 -37.18 -36.81 -0.71
CA ALA A 253 -37.71 -35.55 -1.22
C ALA A 253 -37.70 -34.47 -0.12
N PRO A 254 -37.39 -33.20 -0.46
CA PRO A 254 -37.46 -32.11 0.50
C PRO A 254 -38.84 -32.03 1.14
N SER A 255 -38.87 -31.83 2.45
CA SER A 255 -40.10 -31.76 3.25
C SER A 255 -40.10 -30.49 4.10
N SER A 256 -41.29 -30.04 4.49
CA SER A 256 -41.44 -28.89 5.40
C SER A 256 -40.89 -29.22 6.79
N GLY A 257 -40.28 -28.25 7.46
CA GLY A 257 -39.77 -28.43 8.84
C GLY A 257 -38.36 -27.90 9.04
N ILE A 258 -37.71 -27.39 7.99
CA ILE A 258 -36.46 -26.63 8.04
C ILE A 258 -36.80 -25.21 7.55
N TYR A 259 -36.48 -24.21 8.36
CA TYR A 259 -36.84 -22.81 8.13
C TYR A 259 -35.63 -21.89 8.31
N ASN A 260 -35.79 -20.65 7.84
CA ASN A 260 -34.84 -19.55 8.01
C ASN A 260 -33.39 -19.94 7.71
N ILE A 261 -33.18 -20.60 6.57
CA ILE A 261 -31.85 -20.98 6.12
C ILE A 261 -31.07 -19.71 5.79
N VAL A 262 -29.96 -19.48 6.48
CA VAL A 262 -29.03 -18.38 6.24
C VAL A 262 -27.65 -18.96 5.93
N VAL A 263 -27.04 -18.47 4.86
CA VAL A 263 -25.70 -18.87 4.42
C VAL A 263 -24.79 -17.66 4.41
N GLU A 264 -23.82 -17.64 5.32
CA GLU A 264 -22.79 -16.61 5.40
C GLU A 264 -21.49 -17.16 4.82
N LYS A 265 -20.96 -16.48 3.81
CA LYS A 265 -19.80 -16.95 3.04
C LYS A 265 -18.55 -16.18 3.46
N ALA A 266 -17.43 -16.89 3.56
CA ALA A 266 -16.10 -16.29 3.62
C ALA A 266 -15.25 -16.82 2.45
N THR A 267 -13.96 -16.50 2.41
CA THR A 267 -13.07 -16.83 1.28
C THR A 267 -13.00 -18.35 1.00
N ASN A 268 -12.89 -19.19 2.03
CA ASN A 268 -12.73 -20.64 1.92
C ASN A 268 -13.60 -21.43 2.92
N SER A 269 -14.66 -20.80 3.42
CA SER A 269 -15.56 -21.37 4.40
C SER A 269 -16.98 -20.82 4.24
N ALA A 270 -17.95 -21.53 4.80
CA ALA A 270 -19.34 -21.09 4.85
C ALA A 270 -19.98 -21.48 6.18
N SER A 271 -20.70 -20.54 6.79
CA SER A 271 -21.55 -20.83 7.94
C SER A 271 -22.99 -20.98 7.46
N ILE A 272 -23.60 -22.13 7.72
CA ILE A 272 -24.96 -22.45 7.34
C ILE A 272 -25.77 -22.60 8.62
N SER A 273 -26.78 -21.75 8.79
CA SER A 273 -27.69 -21.79 9.93
C SER A 273 -29.14 -21.97 9.51
N TRP A 274 -29.92 -22.62 10.36
CA TRP A 274 -31.35 -22.87 10.15
C TRP A 274 -32.05 -23.15 11.48
N ASP A 275 -33.38 -23.16 11.46
CA ASP A 275 -34.20 -23.64 12.57
C ASP A 275 -35.23 -24.69 12.13
N THR A 276 -35.76 -25.41 13.11
CA THR A 276 -36.76 -26.47 12.93
C THR A 276 -38.09 -26.13 13.62
N GLY A 277 -38.39 -24.83 13.75
CA GLY A 277 -39.59 -24.33 14.42
C GLY A 277 -39.62 -24.71 15.90
N SER A 278 -40.60 -25.52 16.29
CA SER A 278 -40.79 -25.98 17.67
C SER A 278 -40.31 -27.41 17.93
N VAL A 279 -39.75 -28.08 16.92
CA VAL A 279 -39.30 -29.48 17.03
C VAL A 279 -37.79 -29.50 17.29
N ASN A 280 -37.35 -30.08 18.39
CA ASN A 280 -35.92 -30.31 18.61
C ASN A 280 -35.40 -31.42 17.68
N THR A 281 -34.25 -31.18 17.06
CA THR A 281 -33.60 -32.13 16.16
C THR A 281 -32.09 -32.14 16.37
N TYR A 282 -31.39 -33.13 15.84
CA TYR A 282 -29.97 -33.02 15.48
C TYR A 282 -29.84 -32.39 14.11
N GLY A 283 -28.77 -31.62 13.90
CA GLY A 283 -28.48 -30.97 12.62
C GLY A 283 -27.22 -31.49 11.94
N GLN A 284 -27.22 -31.61 10.61
CA GLN A 284 -26.03 -31.95 9.81
C GLN A 284 -26.14 -31.33 8.41
N VAL A 285 -25.01 -30.99 7.78
CA VAL A 285 -24.96 -30.53 6.39
C VAL A 285 -24.22 -31.56 5.54
N LEU A 286 -24.84 -31.93 4.43
CA LEU A 286 -24.22 -32.66 3.33
C LEU A 286 -23.73 -31.64 2.30
N TYR A 287 -22.50 -31.77 1.81
CA TYR A 287 -21.97 -30.88 0.78
C TYR A 287 -21.02 -31.61 -0.18
N ARG A 288 -20.91 -31.13 -1.42
CA ARG A 288 -19.93 -31.63 -2.39
C ARG A 288 -19.68 -30.61 -3.50
N VAL A 289 -18.58 -30.72 -4.23
CA VAL A 289 -18.37 -29.92 -5.44
C VAL A 289 -19.43 -30.29 -6.47
N LEU A 290 -20.06 -29.30 -7.09
CA LEU A 290 -21.12 -29.49 -8.07
C LEU A 290 -20.66 -30.47 -9.17
N GLY A 291 -21.34 -31.61 -9.28
CA GLY A 291 -21.00 -32.66 -10.25
C GLY A 291 -19.98 -33.72 -9.80
N SER A 292 -19.43 -33.63 -8.58
CA SER A 292 -18.41 -34.58 -8.05
C SER A 292 -18.96 -35.92 -7.53
N GLY A 293 -20.29 -36.11 -7.54
CA GLY A 293 -20.96 -37.40 -7.32
C GLY A 293 -21.13 -37.84 -5.85
N THR A 294 -20.12 -37.70 -4.98
CA THR A 294 -20.18 -38.20 -3.58
C THR A 294 -20.40 -37.07 -2.58
N TRP A 295 -21.35 -37.25 -1.64
CA TRP A 295 -21.60 -36.31 -0.55
C TRP A 295 -20.55 -36.43 0.56
N GLN A 296 -20.09 -35.29 1.07
CA GLN A 296 -19.34 -35.17 2.32
C GLN A 296 -20.29 -34.79 3.46
N TYR A 297 -19.94 -35.17 4.69
CA TYR A 297 -20.73 -34.92 5.89
C TYR A 297 -20.01 -33.90 6.77
N SER A 298 -20.73 -32.90 7.25
CA SER A 298 -20.27 -32.07 8.37
C SER A 298 -20.31 -32.86 9.69
N ASN A 299 -19.74 -32.25 10.74
CA ASN A 299 -20.04 -32.66 12.11
C ASN A 299 -21.55 -32.53 12.41
N ILE A 300 -22.04 -33.33 13.36
CA ILE A 300 -23.42 -33.26 13.84
C ILE A 300 -23.52 -32.12 14.86
N HIS A 301 -24.46 -31.22 14.66
CA HIS A 301 -24.81 -30.19 15.62
C HIS A 301 -25.75 -30.74 16.70
N ASP A 302 -25.54 -30.26 17.93
CA ASP A 302 -26.27 -30.70 19.12
C ASP A 302 -27.79 -30.51 19.00
N TRP A 303 -28.50 -31.28 19.84
CA TRP A 303 -29.95 -31.35 19.90
C TRP A 303 -30.58 -30.01 20.29
N GLY A 304 -31.44 -29.47 19.42
CA GLY A 304 -32.12 -28.19 19.65
C GLY A 304 -33.04 -27.80 18.50
N THR A 305 -33.61 -26.60 18.57
CA THR A 305 -34.44 -26.04 17.49
C THR A 305 -33.66 -25.15 16.53
N THR A 306 -32.42 -24.81 16.84
CA THR A 306 -31.57 -23.89 16.06
C THR A 306 -30.22 -24.53 15.87
N HIS A 307 -29.72 -24.43 14.64
CA HIS A 307 -28.49 -25.09 14.22
C HIS A 307 -27.62 -24.12 13.45
N GLN A 308 -26.30 -24.22 13.66
CA GLN A 308 -25.30 -23.55 12.85
C GLN A 308 -24.14 -24.52 12.60
N ILE A 309 -23.72 -24.65 11.34
CA ILE A 309 -22.61 -25.51 10.95
C ILE A 309 -21.63 -24.70 10.10
N ASP A 310 -20.38 -24.69 10.52
CA ASP A 310 -19.29 -24.05 9.79
C ASP A 310 -18.56 -25.10 8.94
N LEU A 311 -18.64 -24.93 7.63
CA LEU A 311 -17.87 -25.70 6.66
C LEU A 311 -16.53 -25.01 6.41
N THR A 312 -15.42 -25.71 6.69
CA THR A 312 -14.05 -25.17 6.51
C THR A 312 -13.29 -25.94 5.43
N GLY A 313 -12.32 -25.29 4.78
CA GLY A 313 -11.45 -25.93 3.79
C GLY A 313 -12.11 -26.10 2.41
N LEU A 314 -13.08 -25.24 2.08
CA LEU A 314 -13.71 -25.20 0.76
C LEU A 314 -12.74 -24.56 -0.24
N GLN A 315 -12.69 -25.09 -1.45
CA GLN A 315 -11.80 -24.62 -2.51
C GLN A 315 -12.42 -23.42 -3.23
N THR A 316 -11.70 -22.31 -3.26
CA THR A 316 -12.03 -21.12 -4.06
C THR A 316 -12.13 -21.47 -5.55
N GLY A 317 -13.03 -20.82 -6.29
CA GLY A 317 -13.29 -21.09 -7.70
C GLY A 317 -14.25 -22.25 -7.98
N ASN A 318 -14.63 -23.04 -6.96
CA ASN A 318 -15.62 -24.09 -7.10
C ASN A 318 -17.02 -23.63 -6.66
N THR A 319 -18.04 -24.25 -7.26
CA THR A 319 -19.41 -24.24 -6.75
C THR A 319 -19.64 -25.53 -5.97
N TYR A 320 -20.12 -25.40 -4.74
CA TYR A 320 -20.56 -26.51 -3.92
C TYR A 320 -22.09 -26.58 -3.95
N GLU A 321 -22.63 -27.79 -4.04
CA GLU A 321 -24.03 -28.05 -3.72
C GLU A 321 -24.11 -28.58 -2.28
N TYR A 322 -25.16 -28.17 -1.56
CA TYR A 322 -25.38 -28.57 -0.17
C TYR A 322 -26.84 -28.94 0.10
N VAL A 323 -27.03 -29.79 1.11
CA VAL A 323 -28.35 -30.20 1.63
C VAL A 323 -28.27 -30.22 3.15
N ILE A 324 -29.24 -29.60 3.81
CA ILE A 324 -29.39 -29.62 5.27
C ILE A 324 -30.18 -30.86 5.65
N VAL A 325 -29.73 -31.57 6.69
CA VAL A 325 -30.39 -32.73 7.27
C VAL A 325 -30.74 -32.42 8.73
N SER A 326 -32.00 -32.58 9.10
CA SER A 326 -32.46 -32.47 10.48
C SER A 326 -33.13 -33.77 10.92
N TYR A 327 -32.70 -34.36 12.03
CA TYR A 327 -33.23 -35.63 12.53
C TYR A 327 -33.87 -35.45 13.90
N GLY A 328 -35.16 -35.78 14.00
CA GLY A 328 -35.88 -35.69 15.27
C GLY A 328 -37.22 -36.40 15.23
N TYR A 329 -38.03 -36.16 16.26
CA TYR A 329 -39.34 -36.80 16.41
C TYR A 329 -40.40 -36.03 15.63
N ILE A 330 -40.60 -36.41 14.37
CA ILE A 330 -41.40 -35.67 13.40
C ILE A 330 -42.54 -36.58 12.94
N GLY A 331 -43.78 -36.08 12.98
CA GLY A 331 -44.94 -36.86 12.52
C GLY A 331 -45.19 -38.14 13.31
N GLY A 332 -44.68 -38.25 14.55
CA GLY A 332 -44.84 -39.42 15.41
C GLY A 332 -43.78 -40.51 15.24
N ALA A 333 -42.67 -40.23 14.56
CA ALA A 333 -41.56 -41.16 14.40
C ALA A 333 -40.21 -40.44 14.39
N CYS A 334 -39.13 -41.16 14.74
CA CYS A 334 -37.77 -40.68 14.56
C CYS A 334 -37.37 -40.79 13.09
N GLN A 335 -37.18 -39.64 12.44
CA GLN A 335 -36.86 -39.57 11.02
C GLN A 335 -36.04 -38.33 10.67
N ALA A 336 -35.31 -38.43 9.54
CA ALA A 336 -34.62 -37.31 8.92
C ALA A 336 -35.54 -36.57 7.96
N ILE A 337 -35.50 -35.24 8.01
CA ILE A 337 -36.02 -34.36 6.97
C ILE A 337 -34.85 -33.62 6.32
N VAL A 338 -35.00 -33.24 5.05
CA VAL A 338 -33.97 -32.56 4.28
C VAL A 338 -34.49 -31.29 3.63
N SER A 339 -33.60 -30.31 3.46
CA SER A 339 -33.88 -29.11 2.66
C SER A 339 -33.88 -29.43 1.16
N ALA A 340 -34.32 -28.48 0.34
CA ALA A 340 -33.96 -28.50 -1.08
C ALA A 340 -32.43 -28.42 -1.23
N THR A 341 -31.91 -28.99 -2.33
CA THR A 341 -30.52 -28.78 -2.72
C THR A 341 -30.33 -27.34 -3.17
N ASP A 342 -29.31 -26.69 -2.62
CA ASP A 342 -28.94 -25.33 -2.96
C ASP A 342 -27.43 -25.23 -3.18
N GLN A 343 -26.96 -24.09 -3.69
CA GLN A 343 -25.57 -23.93 -4.15
C GLN A 343 -24.87 -22.74 -3.49
N ILE A 344 -23.57 -22.91 -3.26
CA ILE A 344 -22.67 -21.86 -2.82
C ILE A 344 -21.43 -21.83 -3.72
N SER A 345 -21.26 -20.73 -4.44
CA SER A 345 -20.12 -20.48 -5.32
C SER A 345 -19.06 -19.63 -4.65
N PHE A 346 -17.79 -20.02 -4.81
CA PHE A 346 -16.63 -19.24 -4.38
C PHE A 346 -15.92 -18.66 -5.60
N ALA A 347 -15.60 -17.37 -5.52
CA ALA A 347 -14.95 -16.64 -6.61
C ALA A 347 -13.54 -17.22 -6.90
N PRO A 348 -13.10 -17.32 -8.17
CA PRO A 348 -11.74 -17.75 -8.50
C PRO A 348 -10.68 -16.83 -7.87
N PRO A 349 -9.65 -17.38 -7.21
CA PRO A 349 -8.68 -16.58 -6.47
C PRO A 349 -7.73 -15.84 -7.42
N LEU A 350 -7.22 -14.69 -6.97
CA LEU A 350 -6.02 -14.07 -7.52
C LEU A 350 -4.78 -14.67 -6.84
N THR A 351 -3.93 -15.37 -7.60
CA THR A 351 -2.81 -16.15 -7.03
C THR A 351 -1.43 -15.57 -7.32
N GLY A 352 -1.32 -14.67 -8.30
CA GLY A 352 -0.06 -14.01 -8.60
C GLY A 352 -0.22 -12.93 -9.66
N VAL A 353 0.77 -12.06 -9.74
CA VAL A 353 0.96 -11.07 -10.79
C VAL A 353 2.40 -11.17 -11.26
N SER A 354 2.68 -10.94 -12.53
CA SER A 354 4.05 -10.82 -13.03
C SER A 354 4.27 -9.50 -13.76
N ILE A 355 5.39 -8.84 -13.50
CA ILE A 355 5.80 -7.63 -14.21
C ILE A 355 6.76 -8.00 -15.35
N SER A 356 6.58 -7.37 -16.51
CA SER A 356 7.56 -7.38 -17.60
C SER A 356 7.92 -5.95 -18.01
N GLY A 357 9.20 -5.70 -18.25
CA GLY A 357 9.75 -4.42 -18.70
C GLY A 357 11.26 -4.52 -18.96
N GLN A 358 11.87 -3.42 -19.39
CA GLN A 358 13.32 -3.35 -19.59
C GLN A 358 14.09 -3.46 -18.26
N THR A 359 15.32 -3.95 -18.29
CA THR A 359 16.19 -4.09 -17.10
C THR A 359 17.37 -3.11 -17.09
N ILE A 360 17.60 -2.40 -18.20
CA ILE A 360 18.56 -1.32 -18.32
C ILE A 360 17.83 -0.14 -18.98
N GLY A 361 18.04 1.07 -18.48
CA GLY A 361 17.55 2.31 -19.06
C GLY A 361 18.57 3.44 -18.93
N TYR A 362 18.17 4.64 -19.35
CA TYR A 362 18.95 5.88 -19.41
C TYR A 362 18.09 7.02 -18.86
N LEU A 363 18.74 8.08 -18.38
CA LEU A 363 18.03 9.22 -17.79
C LEU A 363 17.03 9.85 -18.78
N GLY A 364 15.88 10.29 -18.24
CA GLY A 364 14.84 11.02 -18.96
C GLY A 364 14.03 10.21 -19.98
N GLN A 365 14.33 8.92 -20.17
CA GLN A 365 13.60 8.06 -21.12
C GLN A 365 12.40 7.38 -20.47
N ASP A 366 11.34 7.19 -21.26
CA ASP A 366 10.12 6.51 -20.84
C ASP A 366 10.23 4.99 -20.95
N TYR A 367 9.91 4.29 -19.86
CA TYR A 367 9.90 2.83 -19.76
C TYR A 367 8.52 2.31 -19.37
N THR A 368 7.90 1.55 -20.28
CA THR A 368 6.61 0.89 -20.01
C THR A 368 6.80 -0.47 -19.35
N PHE A 369 6.07 -0.69 -18.26
CA PHE A 369 5.97 -1.95 -17.54
C PHE A 369 4.56 -2.51 -17.68
N ILE A 370 4.45 -3.83 -17.83
CA ILE A 370 3.18 -4.53 -18.02
C ILE A 370 3.00 -5.56 -16.91
N ALA A 371 1.89 -5.47 -16.19
CA ALA A 371 1.45 -6.46 -15.20
C ALA A 371 0.53 -7.49 -15.83
N ASN A 372 0.71 -8.75 -15.47
CA ASN A 372 -0.16 -9.87 -15.88
C ASN A 372 -0.63 -10.64 -14.64
N ALA A 373 -1.91 -10.50 -14.29
CA ALA A 373 -2.54 -11.22 -13.19
C ALA A 373 -2.87 -12.68 -13.56
N SER A 374 -2.82 -13.57 -12.58
CA SER A 374 -3.02 -15.01 -12.74
C SER A 374 -3.89 -15.60 -11.61
N PRO A 375 -4.65 -16.67 -11.88
CA PRO A 375 -4.81 -17.37 -13.17
C PRO A 375 -5.72 -16.61 -14.16
N ALA A 376 -5.82 -17.11 -15.41
CA ALA A 376 -6.59 -16.49 -16.50
C ALA A 376 -8.11 -16.37 -16.25
N ASN A 377 -8.62 -16.98 -15.18
CA ASN A 377 -10.01 -16.89 -14.74
C ASN A 377 -10.15 -16.21 -13.37
N ALA A 378 -9.13 -15.49 -12.89
CA ALA A 378 -9.19 -14.73 -11.65
C ALA A 378 -10.38 -13.75 -11.64
N THR A 379 -10.91 -13.50 -10.45
CA THR A 379 -12.10 -12.63 -10.28
C THR A 379 -11.79 -11.19 -10.66
N LEU A 380 -12.69 -10.56 -11.41
CA LEU A 380 -12.64 -9.15 -11.82
C LEU A 380 -13.70 -8.32 -11.05
N PRO A 381 -13.53 -7.00 -10.91
CA PRO A 381 -12.37 -6.20 -11.36
C PRO A 381 -11.13 -6.41 -10.47
N ILE A 382 -9.96 -6.08 -11.03
CA ILE A 382 -8.68 -6.01 -10.30
C ILE A 382 -8.27 -4.54 -10.22
N GLU A 383 -7.86 -4.09 -9.05
CA GLU A 383 -7.17 -2.83 -8.85
C GLU A 383 -5.66 -3.05 -8.94
N TYR A 384 -4.96 -2.24 -9.74
CA TYR A 384 -3.50 -2.25 -9.83
C TYR A 384 -2.93 -0.99 -9.21
N VAL A 385 -2.06 -1.16 -8.23
CA VAL A 385 -1.29 -0.08 -7.59
C VAL A 385 0.17 -0.25 -7.98
N TRP A 386 0.72 0.73 -8.68
CA TRP A 386 2.10 0.79 -9.11
C TRP A 386 2.90 1.74 -8.25
N GLU A 387 4.03 1.26 -7.75
CA GLU A 387 4.99 2.04 -6.97
C GLU A 387 6.37 1.91 -7.62
N ALA A 388 7.05 3.02 -7.81
CA ALA A 388 8.39 3.03 -8.39
C ALA A 388 9.34 3.95 -7.60
N THR A 389 10.63 3.61 -7.55
CA THR A 389 11.64 4.42 -6.84
C THR A 389 11.62 5.86 -7.33
N GLY A 390 11.38 6.83 -6.45
CA GLY A 390 11.39 8.27 -6.80
C GLY A 390 10.17 8.74 -7.60
N GLN A 391 9.16 7.89 -7.82
CA GLN A 391 7.96 8.21 -8.58
C GLN A 391 6.72 8.27 -7.70
N ALA A 392 5.71 9.04 -8.11
CA ALA A 392 4.41 9.05 -7.45
C ALA A 392 3.69 7.71 -7.68
N THR A 393 2.93 7.25 -6.68
CA THR A 393 2.10 6.04 -6.78
C THR A 393 1.00 6.24 -7.84
N VAL A 394 0.85 5.29 -8.75
CA VAL A 394 -0.21 5.26 -9.76
C VAL A 394 -1.21 4.18 -9.40
N THR A 395 -2.50 4.51 -9.35
CA THR A 395 -3.57 3.55 -9.03
C THR A 395 -4.57 3.49 -10.19
N HIS A 396 -4.78 2.29 -10.71
CA HIS A 396 -5.83 1.99 -11.69
C HIS A 396 -6.91 1.14 -11.01
N SER A 397 -7.97 1.78 -10.55
CA SER A 397 -9.13 1.10 -9.96
C SER A 397 -10.08 0.56 -11.06
N ASP A 398 -10.84 -0.47 -10.71
CA ASP A 398 -11.89 -1.07 -11.56
C ASP A 398 -11.42 -1.62 -12.92
N SER A 399 -10.20 -2.14 -13.02
CA SER A 399 -9.74 -2.78 -14.26
C SER A 399 -10.55 -4.04 -14.56
N GLY A 400 -11.28 -4.02 -15.68
CA GLY A 400 -11.96 -5.18 -16.24
C GLY A 400 -11.04 -6.18 -16.95
N SER A 401 -9.72 -6.08 -16.70
CA SER A 401 -8.67 -6.81 -17.41
C SER A 401 -7.70 -7.51 -16.43
N LEU A 402 -7.16 -8.65 -16.86
CA LEU A 402 -6.05 -9.33 -16.18
C LEU A 402 -4.68 -8.72 -16.53
N GLN A 403 -4.65 -7.71 -17.39
CA GLN A 403 -3.45 -6.98 -17.77
C GLN A 403 -3.64 -5.49 -17.50
N ASP A 404 -2.55 -4.87 -17.07
CA ASP A 404 -2.44 -3.44 -16.85
C ASP A 404 -1.02 -2.98 -17.21
N SER A 405 -0.83 -1.69 -17.49
CA SER A 405 0.48 -1.14 -17.83
C SER A 405 0.66 0.27 -17.29
N VAL A 406 1.91 0.60 -16.94
CA VAL A 406 2.32 1.94 -16.50
C VAL A 406 3.61 2.33 -17.20
N THR A 407 3.84 3.63 -17.38
CA THR A 407 5.10 4.17 -17.90
C THR A 407 5.77 5.03 -16.83
N PHE A 408 7.07 4.83 -16.63
CA PHE A 408 7.90 5.64 -15.76
C PHE A 408 9.17 6.10 -16.49
N SER A 409 9.64 7.30 -16.19
CA SER A 409 10.97 7.80 -16.53
C SER A 409 11.73 8.13 -15.24
N TRP A 410 13.05 8.26 -15.31
CA TRP A 410 13.86 8.66 -14.14
C TRP A 410 14.88 9.71 -14.55
N ASP A 411 15.01 10.72 -13.72
CA ASP A 411 15.98 11.83 -13.81
C ASP A 411 17.25 11.59 -12.98
N THR A 412 17.26 10.48 -12.22
CA THR A 412 18.40 10.06 -11.41
C THR A 412 18.83 8.64 -11.81
N PRO A 413 20.13 8.35 -11.87
CA PRO A 413 20.63 7.04 -12.25
C PRO A 413 20.56 6.03 -11.10
N GLY A 414 21.05 4.82 -11.38
CA GLY A 414 21.11 3.70 -10.45
C GLY A 414 19.94 2.72 -10.58
N VAL A 415 19.93 1.72 -9.70
CA VAL A 415 18.90 0.67 -9.72
C VAL A 415 17.58 1.21 -9.17
N LYS A 416 16.55 1.19 -10.01
CA LYS A 416 15.18 1.55 -9.65
C LYS A 416 14.34 0.29 -9.51
N THR A 417 13.46 0.31 -8.53
CA THR A 417 12.52 -0.78 -8.25
C THR A 417 11.14 -0.35 -8.70
N VAL A 418 10.44 -1.21 -9.43
CA VAL A 418 9.03 -1.08 -9.83
C VAL A 418 8.27 -2.21 -9.18
N LYS A 419 7.32 -1.88 -8.32
CA LYS A 419 6.43 -2.82 -7.64
C LYS A 419 5.01 -2.64 -8.18
N VAL A 420 4.33 -3.76 -8.41
CA VAL A 420 2.89 -3.77 -8.67
C VAL A 420 2.19 -4.56 -7.59
N THR A 421 1.10 -4.02 -7.08
CA THR A 421 0.17 -4.73 -6.19
C THR A 421 -1.17 -4.85 -6.91
N ALA A 422 -1.59 -6.08 -7.19
CA ALA A 422 -2.88 -6.39 -7.82
C ALA A 422 -3.85 -6.91 -6.75
N THR A 423 -5.02 -6.28 -6.63
CA THR A 423 -6.00 -6.59 -5.59
C THR A 423 -7.39 -6.81 -6.17
N ASN A 424 -8.10 -7.85 -5.72
CA ASN A 424 -9.51 -8.06 -6.02
C ASN A 424 -10.30 -8.55 -4.79
N ALA A 425 -11.57 -8.88 -4.96
CA ALA A 425 -12.44 -9.36 -3.89
C ALA A 425 -11.96 -10.66 -3.20
N THR A 426 -10.99 -11.38 -3.77
CA THR A 426 -10.46 -12.64 -3.24
C THR A 426 -9.13 -12.49 -2.50
N GLY A 427 -8.42 -11.37 -2.68
CA GLY A 427 -7.13 -11.13 -2.04
C GLY A 427 -6.25 -10.15 -2.82
N SER A 428 -4.98 -10.04 -2.40
CA SER A 428 -3.97 -9.17 -2.98
C SER A 428 -2.67 -9.95 -3.20
N VAL A 429 -1.99 -9.64 -4.30
CA VAL A 429 -0.70 -10.23 -4.70
C VAL A 429 0.21 -9.13 -5.23
N GLU A 430 1.52 -9.33 -5.11
CA GLU A 430 2.52 -8.36 -5.54
C GLU A 430 3.66 -9.03 -6.32
N ASP A 431 4.33 -8.23 -7.14
CA ASP A 431 5.58 -8.58 -7.81
C ASP A 431 6.49 -7.36 -7.89
N ILE A 432 7.80 -7.60 -8.07
CA ILE A 432 8.83 -6.57 -8.11
C ILE A 432 9.74 -6.79 -9.32
N HIS A 433 9.95 -5.72 -10.08
CA HIS A 433 10.88 -5.65 -11.19
C HIS A 433 11.95 -4.58 -10.92
N THR A 434 13.15 -4.77 -11.46
CA THR A 434 14.25 -3.80 -11.32
C THR A 434 14.76 -3.36 -12.69
N ILE A 435 15.05 -2.06 -12.82
CA ILE A 435 15.71 -1.46 -13.97
C ILE A 435 16.94 -0.66 -13.50
N GLU A 436 18.09 -0.85 -14.14
CA GLU A 436 19.30 -0.05 -13.89
C GLU A 436 19.33 1.12 -14.87
N ILE A 437 19.20 2.35 -14.35
CA ILE A 437 19.30 3.57 -15.15
C ILE A 437 20.78 3.99 -15.19
N LYS A 438 21.37 4.03 -16.39
CA LYS A 438 22.78 4.33 -16.66
C LYS A 438 22.90 5.67 -17.36
N GLY A 439 23.83 6.53 -16.93
CA GLY A 439 24.21 7.80 -17.59
C GLY A 439 23.06 8.59 -18.20
N ASP A 440 23.37 9.49 -19.13
CA ASP A 440 22.34 10.18 -19.89
C ASP A 440 21.98 9.46 -21.21
N GLY A 441 21.13 10.10 -22.02
CA GLY A 441 20.65 9.55 -23.28
C GLY A 441 21.64 9.60 -24.45
N TYR A 442 22.81 10.19 -24.28
CA TYR A 442 23.87 10.34 -25.29
C TYR A 442 24.95 9.26 -25.17
N GLU A 443 24.93 8.49 -24.10
CA GLU A 443 25.86 7.40 -23.85
C GLU A 443 25.77 6.24 -24.89
N PRO A 444 26.91 5.65 -25.31
CA PRO A 444 28.26 6.01 -24.89
C PRO A 444 28.87 7.10 -25.79
N ASP A 445 29.36 8.20 -25.22
CA ASP A 445 30.03 9.29 -25.95
C ASP A 445 31.43 9.67 -25.41
N ASP A 446 32.06 8.76 -24.65
CA ASP A 446 33.43 8.83 -24.09
C ASP A 446 34.59 9.10 -25.09
N SER A 447 34.32 9.18 -26.40
CA SER A 447 35.34 9.41 -27.43
C SER A 447 34.81 10.16 -28.64
N CYS A 448 35.70 10.86 -29.35
CA CYS A 448 35.30 11.64 -30.52
C CYS A 448 34.61 10.80 -31.62
N ALA A 449 34.94 9.50 -31.72
CA ALA A 449 34.33 8.60 -32.70
C ALA A 449 32.87 8.23 -32.35
N GLN A 450 32.50 8.41 -31.08
CA GLN A 450 31.16 8.21 -30.55
C GLN A 450 30.34 9.50 -30.53
N ALA A 451 30.97 10.63 -30.85
CA ALA A 451 30.36 11.94 -30.72
C ALA A 451 29.02 12.05 -31.45
N SER A 452 28.02 12.57 -30.76
CA SER A 452 26.68 12.79 -31.33
C SER A 452 26.53 14.24 -31.82
N VAL A 453 25.60 14.47 -32.75
CA VAL A 453 25.39 15.81 -33.29
C VAL A 453 24.67 16.69 -32.26
N ILE A 454 25.19 17.90 -32.03
CA ILE A 454 24.48 18.97 -31.32
C ILE A 454 24.03 20.06 -32.29
N PRO A 455 22.73 20.43 -32.32
CA PRO A 455 22.24 21.52 -33.16
C PRO A 455 22.82 22.89 -32.76
N THR A 456 23.01 23.78 -33.74
CA THR A 456 23.55 25.14 -33.52
C THR A 456 22.47 26.21 -33.28
N ASN A 457 21.23 25.78 -32.97
CA ASN A 457 20.06 26.64 -32.77
C ASN A 457 19.77 26.89 -31.28
N GLY A 458 20.65 26.49 -30.36
CA GLY A 458 20.45 26.60 -28.92
C GLY A 458 19.64 25.46 -28.30
N THR A 459 19.29 24.41 -29.06
CA THR A 459 18.67 23.21 -28.47
C THR A 459 19.61 22.62 -27.42
N ARG A 460 19.10 22.50 -26.19
CA ARG A 460 19.83 21.93 -25.06
C ARG A 460 19.94 20.41 -25.19
N GLN A 461 21.08 19.88 -24.78
CA GLN A 461 21.29 18.47 -24.48
C GLN A 461 21.62 18.35 -23.00
N ALA A 462 20.87 17.52 -22.26
CA ALA A 462 21.17 17.22 -20.86
C ALA A 462 22.17 16.07 -20.82
N HIS A 463 23.32 16.32 -20.20
CA HIS A 463 24.46 15.41 -20.13
C HIS A 463 24.85 15.15 -18.67
N THR A 464 25.58 14.09 -18.42
CA THR A 464 26.15 13.72 -17.12
C THR A 464 27.54 13.19 -17.28
N PHE A 465 28.49 13.63 -16.44
CA PHE A 465 29.72 12.85 -16.24
C PHE A 465 29.39 11.58 -15.43
N HIS A 466 29.04 10.50 -16.11
CA HIS A 466 28.49 9.25 -15.57
C HIS A 466 29.56 8.36 -14.92
N ALA A 467 30.85 8.56 -15.24
CA ALA A 467 31.97 7.78 -14.72
C ALA A 467 33.16 8.67 -14.27
N MET A 468 34.08 8.08 -13.50
CA MET A 468 35.25 8.82 -12.96
C MET A 468 36.22 9.37 -14.02
N ASP A 469 36.26 8.76 -15.20
CA ASP A 469 37.11 9.17 -16.33
C ASP A 469 36.25 9.50 -17.56
N ASP A 470 35.02 9.94 -17.31
CA ASP A 470 34.07 10.28 -18.37
C ASP A 470 34.51 11.53 -19.14
N ASN A 471 34.29 11.49 -20.44
CA ASN A 471 34.69 12.55 -21.35
C ASN A 471 33.74 12.59 -22.53
N ASP A 472 32.73 13.44 -22.43
CA ASP A 472 31.61 13.45 -23.35
C ASP A 472 32.02 14.19 -24.63
N TRP A 473 31.69 13.59 -25.77
CA TRP A 473 31.96 14.19 -27.08
C TRP A 473 30.67 14.49 -27.83
N VAL A 474 30.59 15.70 -28.37
CA VAL A 474 29.58 16.09 -29.36
C VAL A 474 30.25 16.74 -30.56
N TYR A 475 29.51 16.91 -31.66
CA TYR A 475 29.96 17.72 -32.79
C TYR A 475 28.84 18.59 -33.36
N PHE A 476 29.19 19.74 -33.93
CA PHE A 476 28.24 20.60 -34.63
C PHE A 476 28.79 21.02 -35.99
N ASN A 477 27.90 21.20 -36.97
CA ASN A 477 28.28 21.67 -38.30
C ASN A 477 28.37 23.19 -38.30
N ALA A 478 29.59 23.72 -38.47
CA ALA A 478 29.83 25.15 -38.48
C ALA A 478 29.93 25.71 -39.91
N ILE A 479 29.67 27.01 -40.05
CA ILE A 479 29.83 27.78 -41.29
C ILE A 479 30.99 28.75 -41.13
N PHE A 480 31.88 28.81 -42.12
CA PHE A 480 33.03 29.71 -42.13
C PHE A 480 32.64 31.16 -41.76
N GLY A 481 33.34 31.71 -40.76
CA GLY A 481 33.17 33.08 -40.30
C GLY A 481 31.94 33.36 -39.43
N PHE A 482 31.11 32.34 -39.14
CA PHE A 482 30.03 32.47 -38.16
C PHE A 482 30.60 32.27 -36.75
N THR A 483 30.02 33.00 -35.79
CA THR A 483 30.36 32.87 -34.38
C THR A 483 29.27 32.08 -33.67
N TYR A 484 29.69 31.15 -32.83
CA TYR A 484 28.85 30.28 -32.02
C TYR A 484 29.15 30.55 -30.55
N LEU A 485 28.13 30.47 -29.70
CA LEU A 485 28.27 30.40 -28.27
C LEU A 485 28.07 28.94 -27.86
N ILE A 486 29.08 28.35 -27.25
CA ILE A 486 29.01 27.00 -26.68
C ILE A 486 28.86 27.18 -25.17
N GLU A 487 27.78 26.66 -24.61
CA GLU A 487 27.44 26.83 -23.19
C GLU A 487 27.27 25.46 -22.52
N GLY A 488 27.98 25.24 -21.42
CA GLY A 488 27.79 24.12 -20.51
C GLY A 488 27.32 24.67 -19.17
N LEU A 489 26.02 24.57 -18.90
CA LEU A 489 25.39 25.10 -17.69
C LEU A 489 25.19 24.00 -16.65
N THR A 490 25.74 24.19 -15.47
CA THR A 490 25.69 23.25 -14.35
C THR A 490 24.50 23.56 -13.44
N PRO A 491 23.54 22.62 -13.28
CA PRO A 491 22.45 22.74 -12.33
C PRO A 491 22.92 23.04 -10.91
N SER A 492 22.12 23.78 -10.14
CA SER A 492 22.49 24.23 -8.78
C SER A 492 22.83 23.12 -7.77
N ASP A 493 22.38 21.90 -8.04
CA ASP A 493 22.54 20.69 -7.23
C ASP A 493 23.52 19.68 -7.84
N SER A 494 24.15 20.03 -8.96
CA SER A 494 25.20 19.24 -9.57
C SER A 494 26.57 19.65 -9.02
N ASP A 495 27.42 18.64 -8.80
CA ASP A 495 28.83 18.81 -8.44
C ASP A 495 29.75 18.91 -9.68
N ALA A 496 29.18 19.05 -10.88
CA ALA A 496 29.94 19.20 -12.12
C ALA A 496 30.76 20.51 -12.09
N ASN A 497 31.98 20.41 -12.56
CA ASN A 497 32.91 21.49 -12.84
C ASN A 497 33.35 21.30 -14.29
N VAL A 498 32.58 21.86 -15.21
CA VAL A 498 32.72 21.57 -16.62
C VAL A 498 33.98 22.24 -17.16
N SER A 499 34.77 21.51 -17.93
CA SER A 499 35.80 22.04 -18.81
C SER A 499 35.49 21.65 -20.25
N LEU A 500 35.85 22.50 -21.20
CA LEU A 500 35.42 22.38 -22.59
C LEU A 500 36.58 22.62 -23.55
N SER A 501 36.68 21.76 -24.56
CA SER A 501 37.69 21.83 -25.62
C SER A 501 37.05 21.64 -27.00
N VAL A 502 37.39 22.50 -27.97
CA VAL A 502 36.88 22.48 -29.34
C VAL A 502 38.00 22.08 -30.31
N TYR A 503 37.72 21.11 -31.17
CA TYR A 503 38.64 20.56 -32.16
C TYR A 503 38.11 20.77 -33.59
N ASP A 504 39.02 21.00 -34.55
CA ASP A 504 38.67 21.20 -35.97
C ASP A 504 38.32 19.91 -36.73
N ALA A 505 38.57 18.75 -36.12
CA ALA A 505 38.14 17.41 -36.54
C ALA A 505 38.23 16.45 -35.33
N CYS A 506 37.67 15.23 -35.42
CA CYS A 506 37.74 14.19 -34.38
C CYS A 506 39.20 13.93 -33.94
N ASP A 507 40.10 13.69 -34.91
CA ASP A 507 41.55 13.57 -34.69
C ASP A 507 42.29 14.89 -34.98
N GLY A 508 41.59 16.02 -34.82
CA GLY A 508 42.04 17.34 -35.21
C GLY A 508 42.91 18.05 -34.18
N MET A 509 43.21 19.31 -34.45
CA MET A 509 43.90 20.19 -33.51
C MET A 509 42.89 20.89 -32.61
N LEU A 510 43.27 21.08 -31.34
CA LEU A 510 42.55 21.96 -30.42
C LEU A 510 42.58 23.40 -30.98
N VAL A 511 41.40 23.99 -31.18
CA VAL A 511 41.24 25.35 -31.74
C VAL A 511 40.73 26.36 -30.71
N ALA A 512 40.04 25.91 -29.67
CA ALA A 512 39.60 26.74 -28.57
C ALA A 512 39.33 25.88 -27.33
N SER A 513 39.46 26.44 -26.13
CA SER A 513 39.15 25.74 -24.88
C SER A 513 38.83 26.72 -23.78
N GLN A 514 38.03 26.27 -22.81
CA GLN A 514 37.80 26.96 -21.55
C GLN A 514 37.85 25.94 -20.42
N ALA A 515 38.62 26.22 -19.37
CA ALA A 515 38.66 25.40 -18.17
C ALA A 515 37.73 25.98 -17.09
N TYR A 516 37.30 25.12 -16.16
CA TYR A 516 36.81 25.56 -14.86
C TYR A 516 37.88 26.45 -14.22
N THR A 517 37.53 27.71 -13.91
CA THR A 517 38.45 28.62 -13.22
C THR A 517 37.76 29.33 -12.07
N TYR A 518 36.58 29.91 -12.35
CA TYR A 518 35.84 30.72 -11.38
C TYR A 518 34.40 30.24 -11.17
N THR A 519 33.86 29.41 -12.06
CA THR A 519 32.46 28.94 -12.03
C THR A 519 32.39 27.49 -12.53
N PRO A 520 31.43 26.67 -12.07
CA PRO A 520 31.16 25.34 -12.60
C PRO A 520 30.68 25.33 -14.07
N ASP A 521 30.30 26.50 -14.60
CA ASP A 521 29.81 26.66 -15.96
C ASP A 521 30.94 26.99 -16.95
N VAL A 522 30.71 26.70 -18.23
CA VAL A 522 31.54 27.16 -19.35
C VAL A 522 30.69 27.93 -20.35
N ARG A 523 31.26 29.01 -20.89
CA ARG A 523 30.69 29.82 -21.97
C ARG A 523 31.80 30.25 -22.91
N LEU A 524 31.89 29.58 -24.05
CA LEU A 524 32.96 29.79 -25.02
C LEU A 524 32.40 30.36 -26.33
N PRO A 525 32.64 31.65 -26.65
CA PRO A 525 32.42 32.17 -27.98
C PRO A 525 33.49 31.60 -28.93
N PHE A 526 33.04 31.05 -30.06
CA PHE A 526 33.87 30.36 -31.03
C PHE A 526 33.54 30.82 -32.45
N THR A 527 34.49 31.42 -33.15
CA THR A 527 34.36 31.78 -34.57
C THR A 527 34.92 30.67 -35.45
N ALA A 528 34.08 30.09 -36.30
CA ALA A 528 34.45 28.97 -37.14
C ALA A 528 35.43 29.38 -38.25
N THR A 529 36.54 28.65 -38.34
CA THR A 529 37.63 28.88 -39.32
C THR A 529 37.42 28.14 -40.64
N ALA A 530 36.41 27.27 -40.73
CA ALA A 530 36.02 26.52 -41.92
C ALA A 530 34.53 26.19 -41.90
N THR A 531 33.95 25.89 -43.07
CA THR A 531 32.63 25.25 -43.16
C THR A 531 32.81 23.74 -43.06
N ALA A 532 32.75 23.20 -41.84
CA ALA A 532 33.06 21.81 -41.50
C ALA A 532 32.45 21.45 -40.12
N PRO A 533 32.37 20.16 -39.75
CA PRO A 533 32.06 19.76 -38.37
C PRO A 533 33.21 20.12 -37.42
N PHE A 534 32.88 20.75 -36.29
CA PHE A 534 33.77 20.94 -35.15
C PHE A 534 33.33 20.03 -34.01
N TYR A 535 34.29 19.44 -33.31
CA TYR A 535 34.06 18.49 -32.22
C TYR A 535 34.29 19.20 -30.88
N VAL A 536 33.44 18.92 -29.90
CA VAL A 536 33.51 19.47 -28.56
C VAL A 536 33.68 18.30 -27.59
N SER A 537 34.68 18.40 -26.73
CA SER A 537 34.95 17.45 -25.64
C SER A 537 34.71 18.17 -24.33
N LEU A 538 33.98 17.52 -23.42
CA LEU A 538 33.67 18.02 -22.10
C LEU A 538 34.17 17.06 -21.04
N SER A 539 34.78 17.59 -19.98
CA SER A 539 35.29 16.77 -18.89
C SER A 539 35.23 17.50 -17.54
N GLN A 540 35.19 16.72 -16.46
CA GLN A 540 35.18 17.19 -15.08
C GLN A 540 36.57 17.68 -14.61
N GLU A 541 36.66 18.90 -14.05
CA GLU A 541 37.91 19.48 -13.52
C GLU A 541 37.79 20.10 -12.11
N PRO A 542 38.65 19.73 -11.13
CA PRO A 542 39.57 18.59 -11.16
C PRO A 542 38.77 17.28 -11.19
N SER A 543 39.39 16.18 -11.65
CA SER A 543 38.81 14.83 -11.69
C SER A 543 38.48 14.26 -10.29
N THR A 544 37.52 14.90 -9.62
CA THR A 544 36.98 14.52 -8.33
C THR A 544 36.12 13.28 -8.50
N SER A 545 36.19 12.37 -7.53
CA SER A 545 35.34 11.19 -7.51
C SER A 545 33.87 11.59 -7.33
N GLY A 546 33.06 11.31 -8.35
CA GLY A 546 31.60 11.26 -8.31
C GLY A 546 31.11 10.63 -9.60
N THR A 547 29.91 10.07 -9.58
CA THR A 547 29.21 9.63 -10.79
C THR A 547 27.99 10.52 -10.93
N ASP A 548 27.56 10.74 -12.17
CA ASP A 548 26.28 11.37 -12.51
C ASP A 548 26.23 12.88 -12.26
N MET A 549 27.35 13.56 -12.51
CA MET A 549 27.44 15.03 -12.39
C MET A 549 26.81 15.70 -13.61
N ALA A 550 25.58 16.19 -13.44
CA ALA A 550 24.79 16.74 -14.54
C ALA A 550 25.31 18.10 -15.03
N TYR A 551 25.22 18.33 -16.34
CA TYR A 551 25.37 19.63 -16.96
C TYR A 551 24.50 19.71 -18.22
N ASN A 552 24.31 20.91 -18.74
CA ASN A 552 23.47 21.12 -19.90
C ASN A 552 24.24 21.83 -21.00
N LEU A 553 24.41 21.15 -22.12
CA LEU A 553 25.17 21.62 -23.25
C LEU A 553 24.25 22.26 -24.29
N SER A 554 24.66 23.39 -24.84
CA SER A 554 24.01 23.98 -26.00
C SER A 554 25.04 24.67 -26.91
N VAL A 555 24.74 24.68 -28.21
CA VAL A 555 25.47 25.48 -29.19
C VAL A 555 24.48 26.41 -29.87
N ARG A 556 24.74 27.71 -29.83
CA ARG A 556 23.88 28.72 -30.45
C ARG A 556 24.67 29.64 -31.35
N THR A 557 24.15 29.89 -32.55
CA THR A 557 24.76 30.88 -33.45
C THR A 557 24.53 32.29 -32.91
N ILE A 558 25.58 33.09 -32.80
CA ILE A 558 25.48 34.52 -32.44
C ILE A 558 25.25 35.32 -33.72
N PRO A 559 24.11 36.04 -33.86
CA PRO A 559 23.84 36.87 -35.03
C PRO A 559 24.91 37.97 -35.20
N LYS A 560 25.35 38.17 -36.44
CA LYS A 560 26.33 39.23 -36.79
C LYS A 560 25.79 40.64 -36.56
N ALA A 561 24.48 40.81 -36.52
CA ALA A 561 23.79 42.04 -36.15
C ALA A 561 22.55 41.67 -35.33
N ALA A 562 22.23 42.46 -34.31
CA ALA A 562 20.96 42.33 -33.59
C ALA A 562 19.81 42.52 -34.58
N ALA A 563 18.95 41.51 -34.74
CA ALA A 563 17.65 41.74 -35.36
C ALA A 563 16.76 42.39 -34.29
N SER A 564 16.85 43.72 -34.14
CA SER A 564 16.15 44.45 -33.08
C SER A 564 14.65 44.19 -33.16
N GLY A 565 14.15 43.35 -32.25
CA GLY A 565 12.74 43.11 -32.04
C GLY A 565 12.02 44.36 -31.52
N ILE A 566 10.82 44.16 -30.99
CA ILE A 566 10.01 45.23 -30.39
C ILE A 566 9.71 44.86 -28.94
N VAL A 567 9.94 45.81 -28.03
CA VAL A 567 9.76 45.63 -26.58
C VAL A 567 8.67 46.56 -26.09
N VAL A 568 7.75 46.02 -25.29
CA VAL A 568 6.84 46.80 -24.45
C VAL A 568 7.25 46.53 -23.01
N LEU A 569 7.68 47.58 -22.32
CA LEU A 569 8.13 47.52 -20.92
C LEU A 569 7.11 48.24 -20.05
N VAL A 570 6.72 47.61 -18.94
CA VAL A 570 5.73 48.16 -18.01
C VAL A 570 6.30 48.17 -16.60
N ALA A 571 6.39 49.36 -16.00
CA ALA A 571 6.57 49.55 -14.57
C ALA A 571 5.20 49.84 -13.94
N GLY A 572 4.59 48.81 -13.34
CA GLY A 572 3.29 48.90 -12.68
C GLY A 572 3.32 49.71 -11.39
N LYS A 573 2.14 50.10 -10.92
CA LYS A 573 1.92 50.83 -9.66
C LYS A 573 0.63 50.33 -9.00
N PHE A 574 0.67 49.98 -7.72
CA PHE A 574 -0.51 49.49 -6.99
C PHE A 574 -1.25 50.59 -6.23
N GLN A 575 -0.53 51.50 -5.57
CA GLN A 575 -1.13 52.58 -4.78
C GLN A 575 -0.25 53.82 -4.78
N ASP A 576 -0.84 54.99 -4.46
CA ASP A 576 -0.15 56.27 -4.64
C ASP A 576 1.09 56.46 -3.76
N ASP A 577 1.07 55.91 -2.55
CA ASP A 577 2.11 55.95 -1.52
C ASP A 577 2.91 54.64 -1.39
N ASP A 578 2.97 53.88 -2.48
CA ASP A 578 3.75 52.65 -2.58
C ASP A 578 5.24 52.88 -2.27
N THR A 579 5.70 52.27 -1.17
CA THR A 579 7.09 52.37 -0.71
C THR A 579 8.08 51.57 -1.55
N LEU A 580 7.61 50.59 -2.33
CA LEU A 580 8.42 49.73 -3.19
C LEU A 580 8.42 50.20 -4.65
N GLN A 581 7.70 51.27 -4.98
CA GLN A 581 7.72 51.85 -6.31
C GLN A 581 9.14 52.17 -6.83
N PRO A 582 10.11 52.68 -6.03
CA PRO A 582 11.48 52.87 -6.49
C PRO A 582 12.16 51.56 -6.94
N ASN A 583 11.88 50.45 -6.27
CA ASN A 583 12.40 49.13 -6.63
C ASN A 583 11.87 48.65 -7.99
N ILE A 584 10.57 48.90 -8.23
CA ILE A 584 9.93 48.60 -9.51
C ILE A 584 10.56 49.44 -10.64
N TYR A 585 10.81 50.74 -10.39
CA TYR A 585 11.47 51.61 -11.37
C TYR A 585 12.90 51.15 -11.67
N HIS A 586 13.67 50.80 -10.65
CA HIS A 586 15.04 50.31 -10.82
C HIS A 586 15.08 49.03 -11.68
N ALA A 587 14.23 48.05 -11.37
CA ALA A 587 14.16 46.81 -12.13
C ALA A 587 13.71 47.05 -13.59
N ALA A 588 12.70 47.89 -13.81
CA ALA A 588 12.27 48.24 -15.17
C ALA A 588 13.35 49.02 -15.94
N ASP A 589 14.03 49.96 -15.30
CA ASP A 589 15.13 50.70 -15.91
C ASP A 589 16.31 49.78 -16.24
N ALA A 590 16.61 48.77 -15.41
CA ALA A 590 17.61 47.76 -15.70
C ALA A 590 17.27 46.93 -16.95
N VAL A 591 15.99 46.61 -17.16
CA VAL A 591 15.48 45.96 -18.38
C VAL A 591 15.62 46.89 -19.59
N TYR A 592 15.23 48.16 -19.46
CA TYR A 592 15.40 49.15 -20.52
C TYR A 592 16.86 49.24 -20.95
N GLN A 593 17.77 49.45 -19.99
CA GLN A 593 19.21 49.55 -20.26
C GLN A 593 19.76 48.27 -20.89
N PHE A 594 19.31 47.09 -20.43
CA PHE A 594 19.73 45.82 -21.05
C PHE A 594 19.44 45.79 -22.55
N PHE A 595 18.22 46.14 -22.98
CA PHE A 595 17.91 46.15 -24.42
C PHE A 595 18.71 47.21 -25.19
N ARG A 596 18.96 48.38 -24.58
CA ARG A 596 19.83 49.42 -25.16
C ARG A 596 21.26 48.91 -25.35
N ASP A 597 21.79 48.20 -24.36
CA ASP A 597 23.11 47.58 -24.40
C ASP A 597 23.18 46.52 -25.50
N GLN A 598 22.09 45.78 -25.78
CA GLN A 598 21.98 44.84 -26.91
C GLN A 598 21.70 45.52 -28.27
N GLY A 599 21.74 46.85 -28.34
CA GLY A 599 21.63 47.61 -29.58
C GLY A 599 20.21 47.92 -30.05
N TYR A 600 19.18 47.73 -29.20
CA TYR A 600 17.82 48.19 -29.51
C TYR A 600 17.78 49.70 -29.44
N ASP A 601 17.23 50.38 -30.46
CA ASP A 601 16.97 51.83 -30.40
C ASP A 601 15.79 52.15 -29.47
N SER A 602 15.68 53.40 -29.03
CA SER A 602 14.55 53.85 -28.20
C SER A 602 13.21 53.68 -28.92
N GLU A 603 13.18 53.78 -30.25
CA GLU A 603 11.98 53.57 -31.08
C GLU A 603 11.54 52.09 -31.15
N SER A 604 12.36 51.16 -30.65
CA SER A 604 12.05 49.73 -30.55
C SER A 604 11.59 49.33 -29.14
N ILE A 605 11.53 50.26 -28.19
CA ILE A 605 11.11 50.02 -26.81
C ILE A 605 10.00 51.03 -26.45
N TYR A 606 8.79 50.55 -26.17
CA TYR A 606 7.71 51.37 -25.64
C TYR A 606 7.65 51.21 -24.12
N TYR A 607 8.11 52.21 -23.38
CA TYR A 607 8.23 52.16 -21.94
C TYR A 607 7.07 52.89 -21.25
N LEU A 608 6.22 52.11 -20.57
CA LEU A 608 5.10 52.57 -19.76
C LEU A 608 5.50 52.66 -18.29
N SER A 609 5.52 53.86 -17.72
CA SER A 609 5.84 54.07 -16.31
C SER A 609 5.12 55.30 -15.72
N THR A 610 4.92 55.29 -14.40
CA THR A 610 4.40 56.45 -13.67
C THR A 610 5.49 57.48 -13.35
N ASP A 611 6.77 57.15 -13.57
CA ASP A 611 7.89 58.09 -13.42
C ASP A 611 7.98 59.06 -14.60
N GLY A 612 7.20 60.14 -14.53
CA GLY A 612 7.25 61.21 -15.53
C GLY A 612 8.54 62.04 -15.54
N SER A 613 9.51 61.75 -14.66
CA SER A 613 10.83 62.40 -14.66
C SER A 613 11.86 61.66 -15.52
N ASN A 614 11.64 60.38 -15.80
CA ASN A 614 12.52 59.57 -16.62
C ASN A 614 12.30 59.88 -18.11
N PRO A 615 13.33 60.38 -18.83
CA PRO A 615 13.19 60.80 -20.22
C PRO A 615 12.99 59.63 -21.21
N ASN A 616 13.15 58.40 -20.75
CA ASN A 616 12.96 57.19 -21.55
C ASN A 616 11.52 56.66 -21.50
N VAL A 617 10.65 57.26 -20.67
CA VAL A 617 9.25 56.85 -20.53
C VAL A 617 8.42 57.49 -21.64
N ASP A 618 7.73 56.65 -22.41
CA ASP A 618 6.89 57.08 -23.52
C ASP A 618 5.49 57.49 -23.05
N ASP A 619 4.94 56.77 -22.07
CA ASP A 619 3.55 56.98 -21.64
C ASP A 619 3.28 56.49 -20.20
N SER A 620 2.14 56.91 -19.64
CA SER A 620 1.63 56.34 -18.38
C SER A 620 1.11 54.90 -18.57
N PRO A 621 1.32 53.98 -17.61
CA PRO A 621 0.85 52.59 -17.66
C PRO A 621 -0.66 52.58 -17.37
N THR A 622 -1.47 52.81 -18.40
CA THR A 622 -2.92 52.67 -18.33
C THR A 622 -3.34 51.50 -19.21
N HIS A 623 -4.51 50.92 -18.94
CA HIS A 623 -5.13 49.86 -19.75
C HIS A 623 -5.16 50.26 -21.23
N ASN A 624 -5.64 51.47 -21.53
CA ASN A 624 -5.69 52.00 -22.90
C ASN A 624 -4.31 52.12 -23.54
N ASN A 625 -3.30 52.60 -22.80
CA ASN A 625 -1.96 52.77 -23.35
C ASN A 625 -1.25 51.43 -23.54
N LEU A 626 -1.43 50.46 -22.64
CA LEU A 626 -0.89 49.11 -22.82
C LEU A 626 -1.57 48.39 -23.99
N GLN A 627 -2.91 48.51 -24.10
CA GLN A 627 -3.64 48.00 -25.25
C GLN A 627 -3.12 48.63 -26.55
N TYR A 628 -2.92 49.95 -26.58
CA TYR A 628 -2.37 50.65 -27.75
C TYR A 628 -0.95 50.16 -28.09
N ALA A 629 -0.08 50.04 -27.10
CA ALA A 629 1.30 49.60 -27.27
C ALA A 629 1.36 48.22 -27.94
N ILE A 630 0.52 47.27 -27.49
CA ILE A 630 0.50 45.90 -28.03
C ILE A 630 -0.24 45.83 -29.36
N THR A 631 -1.47 46.34 -29.43
CA THR A 631 -2.39 46.09 -30.57
C THR A 631 -2.25 47.07 -31.72
N GLN A 632 -1.47 48.14 -31.57
CA GLN A 632 -1.28 49.15 -32.62
C GLN A 632 0.18 49.45 -32.86
N TRP A 633 0.89 49.97 -31.84
CA TRP A 633 2.28 50.40 -31.99
C TRP A 633 3.19 49.22 -32.36
N ALA A 634 3.16 48.14 -31.57
CA ALA A 634 4.00 46.97 -31.80
C ALA A 634 3.68 46.27 -33.13
N ILE A 635 2.40 46.11 -33.48
CA ILE A 635 1.99 45.55 -34.78
C ILE A 635 2.54 46.39 -35.93
N SER A 636 2.38 47.71 -35.89
CA SER A 636 2.89 48.61 -36.93
C SER A 636 4.40 48.48 -37.10
N ALA A 637 5.15 48.37 -36.00
CA ALA A 637 6.58 48.21 -36.05
C ALA A 637 7.00 46.84 -36.61
N LEU A 638 6.34 45.75 -36.18
CA LEU A 638 6.63 44.38 -36.60
C LEU A 638 6.26 44.09 -38.06
N LEU A 639 5.26 44.77 -38.62
CA LEU A 639 4.92 44.66 -40.05
C LEU A 639 6.10 45.05 -40.97
N SER A 640 7.02 45.88 -40.48
CA SER A 640 8.25 46.24 -41.19
C SER A 640 9.43 45.31 -40.91
N LYS A 641 9.29 44.38 -39.95
CA LYS A 641 10.32 43.49 -39.41
C LYS A 641 9.84 42.03 -39.32
N PRO A 642 9.54 41.33 -40.43
CA PRO A 642 9.06 39.95 -40.41
C PRO A 642 10.08 39.00 -39.74
N ASN A 643 9.60 37.96 -39.07
CA ASN A 643 10.41 37.00 -38.29
C ASN A 643 11.23 37.62 -37.14
N SER A 644 10.78 38.76 -36.60
CA SER A 644 11.40 39.41 -35.43
C SER A 644 10.71 39.02 -34.13
N THR A 645 11.27 39.43 -32.99
CA THR A 645 10.69 39.12 -31.68
C THR A 645 9.80 40.26 -31.19
N PHE A 646 8.70 39.92 -30.53
CA PHE A 646 7.96 40.82 -29.64
C PHE A 646 8.24 40.40 -28.19
N THR A 647 8.55 41.35 -27.31
CA THR A 647 8.75 41.07 -25.88
C THR A 647 7.91 42.01 -25.04
N LEU A 648 7.01 41.46 -24.23
CA LEU A 648 6.34 42.16 -23.15
C LEU A 648 7.07 41.85 -21.85
N TYR A 649 7.55 42.89 -21.15
CA TYR A 649 8.17 42.75 -19.84
C TYR A 649 7.40 43.61 -18.83
N VAL A 650 6.84 43.00 -17.80
CA VAL A 650 6.07 43.68 -16.76
C VAL A 650 6.77 43.49 -15.43
N VAL A 651 7.01 44.58 -14.70
CA VAL A 651 7.51 44.56 -13.32
C VAL A 651 6.53 45.33 -12.45
N GLY A 652 6.15 44.75 -11.31
CA GLY A 652 5.39 45.48 -10.30
C GLY A 652 4.57 44.59 -9.36
N HIS A 653 3.44 45.13 -8.95
CA HIS A 653 2.46 44.42 -8.13
C HIS A 653 1.49 43.62 -8.99
N GLY A 654 0.86 42.61 -8.40
CA GLY A 654 -0.04 41.73 -9.13
C GLY A 654 -1.01 40.98 -8.23
N GLY A 655 -2.20 40.72 -8.73
CA GLY A 655 -3.19 39.84 -8.11
C GLY A 655 -3.40 38.59 -8.95
N GLN A 656 -4.25 37.67 -8.48
CA GLN A 656 -4.56 36.47 -9.24
C GLN A 656 -5.21 36.84 -10.59
N GLY A 657 -4.50 36.58 -11.70
CA GLY A 657 -4.90 36.89 -13.06
C GLY A 657 -5.02 38.38 -13.37
N THR A 658 -4.38 39.25 -12.57
CA THR A 658 -4.53 40.71 -12.65
C THR A 658 -3.17 41.41 -12.55
N LEU A 659 -2.85 42.29 -13.51
CA LEU A 659 -1.72 43.21 -13.46
C LEU A 659 -2.20 44.59 -12.98
N TYR A 660 -1.53 45.16 -11.99
CA TYR A 660 -1.77 46.53 -11.54
C TYR A 660 -0.90 47.51 -12.34
N LEU A 661 -1.54 48.39 -13.12
CA LEU A 661 -0.82 49.32 -13.99
C LEU A 661 -0.63 50.68 -13.31
N LYS A 662 -1.71 51.27 -12.82
CA LYS A 662 -1.69 52.60 -12.19
C LYS A 662 -2.78 52.73 -11.12
N GLY A 663 -2.49 52.20 -9.94
CA GLY A 663 -3.45 52.09 -8.85
C GLY A 663 -4.16 50.73 -8.86
N ASP A 664 -5.02 50.52 -7.89
CA ASP A 664 -5.85 49.31 -7.71
C ASP A 664 -7.03 49.21 -8.70
N THR A 665 -7.32 50.29 -9.43
CA THR A 665 -8.45 50.38 -10.38
C THR A 665 -8.04 50.30 -11.85
N GLU A 666 -6.82 50.72 -12.18
CA GLU A 666 -6.29 50.65 -13.55
C GLU A 666 -5.53 49.33 -13.72
N THR A 667 -6.25 48.30 -14.15
CA THR A 667 -5.75 46.92 -14.20
C THR A 667 -5.94 46.29 -15.58
N VAL A 668 -5.19 45.22 -15.85
CA VAL A 668 -5.39 44.34 -17.00
C VAL A 668 -5.44 42.91 -16.51
N ASN A 669 -6.46 42.15 -16.95
CA ASN A 669 -6.56 40.73 -16.62
C ASN A 669 -5.99 39.82 -17.71
N THR A 670 -5.80 38.54 -17.37
CA THR A 670 -5.23 37.51 -18.25
C THR A 670 -5.98 37.40 -19.58
N THR A 671 -7.32 37.47 -19.56
CA THR A 671 -8.15 37.30 -20.76
C THR A 671 -7.96 38.45 -21.75
N GLU A 672 -7.95 39.69 -21.26
CA GLU A 672 -7.68 40.87 -22.09
C GLU A 672 -6.30 40.81 -22.73
N LEU A 673 -5.29 40.50 -21.92
CA LEU A 673 -3.91 40.40 -22.39
C LEU A 673 -3.74 39.29 -23.44
N ASN A 674 -4.33 38.11 -23.22
CA ASN A 674 -4.32 37.02 -24.19
C ASN A 674 -4.95 37.44 -25.54
N ASN A 675 -6.08 38.16 -25.50
CA ASN A 675 -6.74 38.64 -26.71
C ASN A 675 -5.88 39.66 -27.48
N TRP A 676 -5.14 40.51 -26.78
CA TRP A 676 -4.23 41.48 -27.40
C TRP A 676 -3.02 40.81 -28.05
N LEU A 677 -2.39 39.84 -27.36
CA LEU A 677 -1.29 39.04 -27.92
C LEU A 677 -1.75 38.23 -29.14
N SER A 678 -2.93 37.62 -29.07
CA SER A 678 -3.54 36.89 -30.19
C SER A 678 -3.80 37.80 -31.40
N SER A 679 -4.14 39.07 -31.15
CA SER A 679 -4.32 40.05 -32.23
C SER A 679 -2.99 40.42 -32.90
N LEU A 680 -1.92 40.53 -32.11
CA LEU A 680 -0.56 40.79 -32.61
C LEU A 680 -0.03 39.61 -33.45
N GLU A 681 -0.22 38.39 -32.97
CA GLU A 681 0.18 37.16 -33.67
C GLU A 681 -0.54 37.01 -35.01
N ASN A 682 -1.85 37.25 -35.04
CA ASN A 682 -2.65 37.19 -36.27
C ASN A 682 -2.30 38.27 -37.29
N ALA A 683 -1.74 39.40 -36.85
CA ALA A 683 -1.41 40.53 -37.72
C ALA A 683 0.03 40.48 -38.25
N THR A 684 0.89 39.67 -37.66
CA THR A 684 2.33 39.64 -37.97
C THR A 684 2.75 38.27 -38.50
N ILE A 685 3.94 38.18 -39.13
CA ILE A 685 4.41 36.95 -39.77
C ILE A 685 5.71 36.49 -39.12
N GLY A 686 5.68 35.28 -38.56
CA GLY A 686 6.85 34.63 -37.96
C GLY A 686 7.33 35.29 -36.66
N THR A 687 6.50 36.12 -36.02
CA THR A 687 6.85 36.81 -34.78
C THR A 687 6.95 35.81 -33.63
N GLN A 688 8.10 35.79 -32.95
CA GLN A 688 8.22 35.10 -31.65
C GLN A 688 7.71 36.03 -30.55
N VAL A 689 6.76 35.57 -29.75
CA VAL A 689 6.20 36.32 -28.62
C VAL A 689 6.84 35.84 -27.33
N ASN A 690 7.47 36.76 -26.59
CA ASN A 690 8.01 36.53 -25.26
C ASN A 690 7.25 37.39 -24.26
N VAL A 691 6.81 36.81 -23.15
CA VAL A 691 6.11 37.52 -22.08
C VAL A 691 6.82 37.21 -20.77
N VAL A 692 7.31 38.24 -20.10
CA VAL A 692 7.94 38.14 -18.77
C VAL A 692 7.12 38.96 -17.79
N ILE A 693 6.63 38.34 -16.73
CA ILE A 693 5.81 38.97 -15.69
C ILE A 693 6.52 38.77 -14.36
N ASP A 694 7.11 39.85 -13.84
CA ASP A 694 7.68 39.89 -12.50
C ASP A 694 6.74 40.62 -11.53
N THR A 695 5.79 39.84 -10.98
CA THR A 695 4.81 40.30 -10.00
C THR A 695 4.45 39.17 -9.03
N PRO A 696 3.88 39.48 -7.86
CA PRO A 696 3.11 38.50 -7.09
C PRO A 696 2.03 37.84 -7.97
N PHE A 697 1.74 36.56 -7.71
CA PHE A 697 0.77 35.76 -8.47
C PHE A 697 1.00 35.62 -9.98
N ALA A 698 2.16 36.00 -10.53
CA ALA A 698 2.47 35.92 -11.97
C ALA A 698 2.18 34.54 -12.60
N GLY A 699 2.37 33.43 -11.88
CA GLY A 699 2.06 32.08 -12.40
C GLY A 699 0.56 31.85 -12.71
N SER A 700 -0.33 32.72 -12.23
CA SER A 700 -1.76 32.68 -12.55
C SER A 700 -2.05 33.04 -14.01
N PHE A 701 -1.11 33.68 -14.70
CA PHE A 701 -1.19 33.92 -16.14
C PHE A 701 -0.92 32.64 -16.97
N ILE A 702 -0.42 31.57 -16.35
CA ILE A 702 -0.25 30.25 -16.98
C ILE A 702 -1.32 29.26 -16.48
N GLY A 703 -1.48 29.12 -15.16
CA GLY A 703 -2.25 28.02 -14.56
C GLY A 703 -3.76 28.23 -14.36
N LEU A 704 -4.39 29.22 -15.03
CA LEU A 704 -5.85 29.46 -15.01
C LEU A 704 -6.51 28.93 -16.30
N GLU A 705 -7.83 28.68 -16.27
CA GLU A 705 -8.58 28.20 -17.46
C GLU A 705 -8.44 29.14 -18.68
N GLN A 706 -8.32 30.45 -18.41
CA GLN A 706 -8.03 31.47 -19.42
C GLN A 706 -6.62 31.98 -19.17
N SER A 707 -5.63 31.26 -19.69
CA SER A 707 -4.21 31.57 -19.55
C SER A 707 -3.68 32.35 -20.76
N LEU A 708 -2.44 32.80 -20.66
CA LEU A 708 -1.66 33.31 -21.78
C LEU A 708 -1.04 32.17 -22.61
N SER A 709 -1.00 30.94 -22.08
CA SER A 709 -0.38 29.78 -22.71
C SER A 709 -0.97 29.52 -24.09
N ALA A 710 -0.10 29.46 -25.09
CA ALA A 710 -0.44 29.21 -26.49
C ALA A 710 0.82 28.82 -27.28
N ASP A 711 0.64 28.05 -28.35
CA ASP A 711 1.71 27.71 -29.29
C ASP A 711 2.40 28.98 -29.83
N GLY A 712 3.73 28.99 -29.79
CA GLY A 712 4.56 30.13 -30.22
C GLY A 712 4.78 31.24 -29.19
N ARG A 713 4.25 31.10 -27.96
CA ARG A 713 4.55 32.02 -26.84
C ARG A 713 5.53 31.41 -25.86
N ILE A 714 6.48 32.22 -25.39
CA ILE A 714 7.31 31.91 -24.22
C ILE A 714 6.82 32.79 -23.09
N ILE A 715 6.29 32.19 -22.02
CA ILE A 715 5.74 32.91 -20.87
C ILE A 715 6.57 32.58 -19.64
N ILE A 716 7.19 33.60 -19.07
CA ILE A 716 8.01 33.52 -17.86
C ILE A 716 7.31 34.32 -16.77
N ALA A 717 6.98 33.66 -15.68
CA ALA A 717 6.38 34.25 -14.48
C ALA A 717 7.36 34.14 -13.32
N SER A 718 7.57 35.22 -12.57
CA SER A 718 8.51 35.23 -11.43
C SER A 718 8.04 34.43 -10.22
N THR A 719 6.78 34.00 -10.20
CA THR A 719 6.14 33.30 -9.08
C THR A 719 5.19 32.21 -9.57
N GLY A 720 4.78 31.32 -8.66
CA GLY A 720 3.66 30.42 -8.89
C GLY A 720 2.31 31.14 -8.77
N LYS A 721 1.22 30.46 -9.12
CA LYS A 721 -0.12 31.08 -9.23
C LYS A 721 -0.73 31.69 -7.95
N GLN A 722 -0.15 31.43 -6.79
CA GLN A 722 -0.64 31.85 -5.45
C GLN A 722 0.50 32.27 -4.53
N GLN A 723 1.62 32.72 -5.10
CA GLN A 723 2.82 33.03 -4.34
C GLN A 723 3.16 34.52 -4.40
N PRO A 724 3.74 35.05 -3.33
CA PRO A 724 4.29 36.40 -3.33
C PRO A 724 5.57 36.49 -4.16
N ALA A 725 5.98 37.72 -4.48
CA ALA A 725 7.26 38.07 -5.06
C ALA A 725 8.01 39.03 -4.14
N TRP A 726 9.34 39.02 -4.21
CA TRP A 726 10.20 39.83 -3.33
C TRP A 726 10.94 40.93 -4.08
N ALA A 727 11.05 42.09 -3.45
CA ALA A 727 11.98 43.14 -3.80
C ALA A 727 13.35 42.88 -3.17
N THR A 728 14.41 43.36 -3.82
CA THR A 728 15.77 43.44 -3.22
C THR A 728 15.98 44.84 -2.63
N GLU A 729 17.20 45.17 -2.19
CA GLU A 729 17.48 46.53 -1.67
C GLU A 729 17.14 47.62 -2.71
N GLU A 730 17.48 47.39 -3.97
CA GLU A 730 17.27 48.35 -5.05
C GLU A 730 16.28 47.89 -6.12
N GLY A 731 16.12 46.59 -6.36
CA GLY A 731 15.37 46.04 -7.50
C GLY A 731 14.31 45.01 -7.10
N VAL A 732 14.06 44.04 -8.00
CA VAL A 732 13.09 42.97 -7.81
C VAL A 732 13.79 41.63 -8.02
N LEU A 733 13.63 40.72 -7.06
CA LEU A 733 14.51 39.56 -6.90
C LEU A 733 14.63 38.71 -8.16
N PHE A 734 13.53 38.40 -8.82
CA PHE A 734 13.58 37.58 -10.02
C PHE A 734 14.22 38.35 -11.19
N SER A 735 13.75 39.56 -11.49
CA SER A 735 14.30 40.43 -12.54
C SER A 735 15.79 40.70 -12.37
N ASP A 736 16.30 40.91 -11.15
CA ASP A 736 17.71 41.20 -10.92
C ASP A 736 18.62 40.06 -11.44
N TYR A 737 18.31 38.80 -11.09
CA TYR A 737 19.06 37.64 -11.57
C TYR A 737 18.75 37.28 -13.02
N PHE A 738 17.50 37.42 -13.46
CA PHE A 738 17.10 37.12 -14.84
C PHE A 738 17.77 38.07 -15.83
N VAL A 739 17.71 39.38 -15.59
CA VAL A 739 18.33 40.40 -16.45
C VAL A 739 19.85 40.30 -16.42
N SER A 740 20.45 40.06 -15.25
CA SER A 740 21.88 39.78 -15.14
C SER A 740 22.30 38.56 -15.99
N ALA A 741 21.53 37.48 -15.96
CA ALA A 741 21.77 36.35 -16.84
C ALA A 741 21.65 36.71 -18.33
N LEU A 742 20.63 37.47 -18.72
CA LEU A 742 20.49 37.89 -20.12
C LEU A 742 21.62 38.81 -20.59
N ARG A 743 22.12 39.71 -19.72
CA ARG A 743 23.29 40.57 -20.00
C ARG A 743 24.54 39.76 -20.30
N ARG A 744 24.74 38.65 -19.57
CA ARG A 744 25.82 37.68 -19.80
C ARG A 744 25.58 36.80 -21.04
N GLY A 745 24.42 36.94 -21.65
CA GLY A 745 24.09 36.37 -22.94
C GLY A 745 23.38 35.03 -22.92
N LEU A 746 22.92 34.59 -21.74
CA LEU A 746 22.15 33.34 -21.61
C LEU A 746 20.88 33.39 -22.47
N SER A 747 20.40 32.21 -22.87
CA SER A 747 19.06 32.07 -23.47
C SER A 747 17.96 32.42 -22.46
N LEU A 748 16.73 32.60 -22.92
CA LEU A 748 15.58 32.84 -22.04
C LEU A 748 15.42 31.71 -21.01
N TYR A 749 15.60 30.46 -21.43
CA TYR A 749 15.54 29.32 -20.52
C TYR A 749 16.71 29.30 -19.52
N ALA A 750 17.95 29.50 -19.98
CA ALA A 750 19.10 29.47 -19.08
C ALA A 750 19.06 30.65 -18.09
N GLY A 751 18.60 31.83 -18.52
CA GLY A 751 18.33 32.96 -17.63
C GLY A 751 17.21 32.67 -16.63
N PHE A 752 16.13 32.02 -17.07
CA PHE A 752 15.05 31.58 -16.18
C PHE A 752 15.55 30.60 -15.12
N GLN A 753 16.42 29.65 -15.48
CA GLN A 753 17.04 28.72 -14.54
C GLN A 753 17.91 29.45 -13.51
N GLU A 754 18.77 30.38 -13.93
CA GLU A 754 19.58 31.19 -13.01
C GLU A 754 18.72 31.98 -12.01
N ALA A 755 17.68 32.63 -12.51
CA ALA A 755 16.74 33.36 -11.65
C ALA A 755 16.01 32.40 -10.70
N THR A 756 15.57 31.24 -11.18
CA THR A 756 14.91 30.21 -10.37
C THR A 756 15.80 29.68 -9.25
N TRP A 757 17.06 29.37 -9.55
CA TRP A 757 18.01 28.89 -8.54
C TRP A 757 18.32 29.97 -7.51
N SER A 758 18.50 31.22 -7.94
CA SER A 758 18.78 32.34 -7.06
C SER A 758 17.59 32.66 -6.16
N VAL A 759 16.39 32.73 -6.73
CA VAL A 759 15.13 32.89 -5.99
C VAL A 759 14.96 31.76 -4.97
N LYS A 760 15.14 30.49 -5.37
CA LYS A 760 15.02 29.34 -4.47
C LYS A 760 16.02 29.38 -3.30
N ALA A 761 17.23 29.89 -3.53
CA ALA A 761 18.24 30.03 -2.49
C ALA A 761 17.85 31.09 -1.44
N VAL A 762 17.22 32.18 -1.89
CA VAL A 762 16.83 33.33 -1.07
C VAL A 762 15.44 33.12 -0.42
N HIS A 763 14.43 32.92 -1.26
CA HIS A 763 13.01 32.70 -0.91
C HIS A 763 12.47 31.44 -1.60
N PRO A 764 12.63 30.24 -1.02
CA PRO A 764 12.06 29.00 -1.56
C PRO A 764 10.52 29.01 -1.63
N GLU A 765 9.88 30.00 -1.00
CA GLU A 765 8.43 30.24 -1.08
C GLU A 765 8.01 30.91 -2.40
N GLN A 766 8.94 31.53 -3.13
CA GLN A 766 8.77 32.04 -4.49
C GLN A 766 9.24 31.00 -5.49
N THR A 767 8.35 30.47 -6.34
CA THR A 767 8.72 29.49 -7.37
C THR A 767 8.39 30.01 -8.76
N PRO A 768 9.37 30.54 -9.51
CA PRO A 768 9.16 30.98 -10.89
C PRO A 768 8.64 29.86 -11.80
N TRP A 769 7.78 30.24 -12.74
CA TRP A 769 7.10 29.35 -13.69
C TRP A 769 7.45 29.74 -15.13
N LEU A 770 7.67 28.74 -15.98
CA LEU A 770 7.86 28.87 -17.42
C LEU A 770 6.84 27.98 -18.14
N ASP A 771 6.25 28.49 -19.21
CA ASP A 771 5.43 27.74 -20.18
C ASP A 771 5.85 28.16 -21.59
N ASP A 772 6.30 27.22 -22.41
CA ASP A 772 6.76 27.51 -23.79
C ASP A 772 6.28 26.55 -24.88
N ASP A 773 5.46 25.56 -24.52
CA ASP A 773 4.85 24.62 -25.47
C ASP A 773 3.33 24.79 -25.64
N GLY A 774 2.71 25.67 -24.86
CA GLY A 774 1.30 26.02 -25.00
C GLY A 774 0.31 25.06 -24.33
N ASP A 775 0.76 24.19 -23.44
CA ASP A 775 -0.09 23.20 -22.76
C ASP A 775 -0.76 23.72 -21.47
N GLY A 776 -0.31 24.87 -20.95
CA GLY A 776 -0.82 25.51 -19.74
C GLY A 776 -0.31 24.88 -18.44
N LEU A 777 0.68 23.99 -18.51
CA LEU A 777 1.29 23.28 -17.39
C LEU A 777 2.72 23.77 -17.18
N ALA A 778 2.86 24.82 -16.38
CA ALA A 778 4.16 25.39 -16.08
C ALA A 778 5.22 24.38 -15.57
N ASN A 779 6.45 24.58 -16.03
CA ASN A 779 7.63 23.79 -15.71
C ASN A 779 7.45 22.28 -16.02
N GLY A 780 6.65 21.96 -17.05
CA GLY A 780 6.50 20.63 -17.59
C GLY A 780 7.80 20.08 -18.21
N VAL A 781 7.79 18.81 -18.57
CA VAL A 781 8.98 18.13 -19.14
C VAL A 781 9.44 18.71 -20.48
N ASN A 782 8.52 19.33 -21.22
CA ASN A 782 8.81 19.99 -22.50
C ASN A 782 9.19 21.46 -22.33
N ASP A 783 8.85 22.07 -21.19
CA ASP A 783 9.09 23.49 -20.97
C ASP A 783 10.59 23.81 -20.95
N GLY A 784 10.94 24.89 -21.62
CA GLY A 784 12.31 25.32 -21.82
C GLY A 784 12.91 24.86 -23.16
N THR A 785 12.25 23.95 -23.87
CA THR A 785 12.71 23.47 -25.18
C THR A 785 12.74 24.60 -26.22
N TRP A 786 11.73 25.47 -26.21
CA TRP A 786 11.66 26.61 -27.12
C TRP A 786 12.45 27.79 -26.58
N ALA A 787 12.30 28.12 -25.29
CA ALA A 787 12.99 29.21 -24.62
C ALA A 787 14.53 29.05 -24.65
N ALA A 788 15.06 27.83 -24.72
CA ALA A 788 16.50 27.59 -24.88
C ALA A 788 17.06 28.07 -26.24
N LYS A 789 16.21 28.14 -27.27
CA LYS A 789 16.61 28.54 -28.63
C LYS A 789 16.66 30.07 -28.79
N TRP A 790 16.07 30.81 -27.87
CA TRP A 790 15.92 32.27 -27.94
C TRP A 790 16.78 33.00 -26.91
N GLY A 791 17.32 34.14 -27.31
CA GLY A 791 18.09 35.06 -26.46
C GLY A 791 18.41 36.33 -27.25
N PHE A 792 19.00 37.33 -26.59
CA PHE A 792 19.13 38.68 -27.17
C PHE A 792 20.57 39.10 -27.53
N LEU A 793 21.54 38.19 -27.45
CA LEU A 793 22.94 38.45 -27.78
C LEU A 793 23.17 38.89 -29.24
N SER A 794 24.15 39.79 -29.43
CA SER A 794 24.65 40.21 -30.75
C SER A 794 26.19 40.24 -30.82
N PHE A 795 26.75 40.15 -32.04
CA PHE A 795 28.21 40.11 -32.27
C PHE A 795 28.96 41.43 -32.01
N ASP A 796 28.27 42.57 -31.89
CA ASP A 796 28.92 43.87 -31.57
C ASP A 796 29.07 44.10 -30.06
N THR A 797 28.46 43.24 -29.23
CA THR A 797 28.48 43.25 -27.76
C THR A 797 29.20 42.09 -27.06
N PRO A 798 30.07 41.26 -27.68
CA PRO A 798 30.92 40.36 -26.92
C PRO A 798 32.00 41.22 -26.25
N GLY A 799 31.62 41.87 -25.15
CA GLY A 799 32.56 42.33 -24.15
C GLY A 799 33.42 41.15 -23.70
N ALA A 800 34.46 41.43 -22.91
CA ALA A 800 35.07 40.37 -22.12
C ALA A 800 33.93 39.60 -21.43
N LEU A 801 34.00 38.27 -21.39
CA LEU A 801 33.03 37.49 -20.63
C LEU A 801 33.21 37.89 -19.16
N GLU A 802 32.41 38.84 -18.70
CA GLU A 802 32.33 39.22 -17.30
C GLU A 802 31.61 38.09 -16.57
N TRP A 803 32.26 37.51 -15.56
CA TRP A 803 31.70 36.43 -14.75
C TRP A 803 31.26 37.00 -13.41
N PRO A 804 30.04 36.72 -12.93
CA PRO A 804 29.68 37.08 -11.57
C PRO A 804 30.53 36.25 -10.60
N PRO A 805 30.71 36.73 -9.36
CA PRO A 805 31.37 35.93 -8.35
C PRO A 805 30.65 34.60 -8.14
N TYR A 806 31.42 33.57 -7.80
CA TYR A 806 30.92 32.23 -7.52
C TYR A 806 31.16 31.87 -6.06
N ILE A 807 30.08 31.57 -5.34
CA ILE A 807 30.14 31.11 -3.95
C ILE A 807 30.38 29.59 -3.92
N ALA A 808 31.65 29.20 -4.13
CA ALA A 808 32.12 27.82 -4.22
C ALA A 808 31.82 26.96 -3.00
N SER A 809 31.80 27.55 -1.79
CA SER A 809 31.28 26.90 -0.59
C SER A 809 30.78 27.91 0.42
N ALA A 810 29.86 27.49 1.29
CA ALA A 810 29.44 28.27 2.44
C ALA A 810 29.19 27.33 3.62
N GLY A 811 29.32 27.86 4.84
CA GLY A 811 29.16 27.05 6.05
C GLY A 811 28.92 27.89 7.30
N ILE A 812 28.34 27.22 8.29
CA ILE A 812 28.20 27.72 9.66
C ILE A 812 29.04 26.79 10.53
N ASN A 813 30.06 27.33 11.20
CA ASN A 813 30.85 26.56 12.17
C ASN A 813 30.08 26.38 13.49
N GLU A 814 30.71 25.78 14.50
CA GLU A 814 30.08 25.53 15.80
C GLU A 814 29.38 26.78 16.38
N ILE A 815 28.11 26.60 16.79
CA ILE A 815 27.32 27.65 17.47
C ILE A 815 27.39 27.41 18.98
N VAL A 816 27.98 28.35 19.71
CA VAL A 816 28.13 28.31 21.17
C VAL A 816 27.35 29.48 21.77
N VAL A 817 26.24 29.18 22.48
CA VAL A 817 25.39 30.19 23.13
C VAL A 817 24.86 31.25 22.14
N GLY A 818 24.43 30.83 20.95
CA GLY A 818 23.91 31.72 19.90
C GLY A 818 24.98 32.51 19.13
N HIS A 819 26.27 32.31 19.46
CA HIS A 819 27.41 32.84 18.71
C HIS A 819 27.99 31.77 17.78
N GLY A 820 28.08 32.08 16.49
CA GLY A 820 28.68 31.20 15.49
C GLY A 820 29.45 31.98 14.44
N VAL A 821 30.22 31.26 13.63
CA VAL A 821 31.03 31.83 12.54
C VAL A 821 30.43 31.42 11.22
N ILE A 822 30.12 32.41 10.38
CA ILE A 822 29.69 32.21 9.00
C ILE A 822 30.93 32.31 8.11
N THR A 823 31.11 31.34 7.23
CA THR A 823 32.22 31.28 6.27
C THR A 823 31.71 31.09 4.85
N ALA A 824 32.37 31.72 3.89
CA ALA A 824 32.13 31.51 2.47
C ALA A 824 33.46 31.46 1.70
N ASN A 825 33.55 30.60 0.70
CA ASN A 825 34.61 30.64 -0.30
C ASN A 825 34.02 31.25 -1.57
N VAL A 826 34.52 32.40 -1.97
CA VAL A 826 34.07 33.16 -3.14
C VAL A 826 35.24 33.29 -4.11
N GLN A 827 35.01 32.89 -5.35
CA GLN A 827 35.95 32.99 -6.47
C GLN A 827 35.38 33.94 -7.51
N ASP A 828 36.24 34.65 -8.21
CA ASP A 828 35.84 35.66 -9.19
C ASP A 828 36.96 35.87 -10.22
N ASP A 829 36.62 36.26 -11.44
CA ASP A 829 37.61 36.61 -12.47
C ASP A 829 38.18 38.03 -12.29
N GLY A 830 37.47 38.88 -11.54
CA GLY A 830 37.86 40.22 -11.11
C GLY A 830 38.10 40.32 -9.60
N SER A 831 37.54 41.35 -8.96
CA SER A 831 37.62 41.56 -7.51
C SER A 831 36.24 41.51 -6.87
N VAL A 832 36.06 40.66 -5.87
CA VAL A 832 34.83 40.65 -5.07
C VAL A 832 34.73 41.93 -4.22
N ALA A 833 33.75 42.78 -4.51
CA ALA A 833 33.53 44.05 -3.85
C ALA A 833 32.86 43.92 -2.48
N HIS A 834 31.86 43.04 -2.37
CA HIS A 834 31.12 42.86 -1.12
C HIS A 834 30.62 41.42 -0.94
N VAL A 835 30.73 40.88 0.27
CA VAL A 835 30.17 39.59 0.68
C VAL A 835 29.41 39.79 1.98
N TRP A 836 28.15 39.37 2.02
CA TRP A 836 27.30 39.48 3.20
C TRP A 836 26.39 38.28 3.34
N ALA A 837 25.79 38.14 4.52
CA ALA A 837 24.82 37.11 4.80
C ALA A 837 23.57 37.68 5.46
N GLU A 838 22.41 37.14 5.07
CA GLU A 838 21.10 37.37 5.68
C GLU A 838 20.72 36.15 6.52
N ILE A 839 20.25 36.37 7.76
CA ILE A 839 19.99 35.30 8.72
C ILE A 839 18.50 35.19 9.03
N TYR A 840 17.85 34.18 8.46
CA TYR A 840 16.44 33.88 8.64
C TYR A 840 16.20 32.90 9.80
N PRO A 841 15.36 33.25 10.78
CA PRO A 841 15.00 32.34 11.86
C PRO A 841 14.11 31.18 11.36
N PRO A 842 14.00 30.05 12.09
CA PRO A 842 13.29 28.84 11.64
C PRO A 842 11.77 29.03 11.46
N LYS A 843 11.22 30.12 11.99
CA LYS A 843 9.79 30.50 11.91
C LYS A 843 9.61 31.87 11.23
N TYR A 844 10.49 32.21 10.29
CA TYR A 844 10.29 33.40 9.48
C TYR A 844 8.92 33.31 8.77
N THR A 845 8.12 34.35 8.96
CA THR A 845 6.85 34.54 8.23
C THR A 845 6.96 35.89 7.53
N PRO A 846 6.97 35.92 6.19
CA PRO A 846 6.97 37.17 5.46
C PRO A 846 5.72 37.99 5.83
N PHE A 847 5.87 39.30 5.93
CA PHE A 847 4.75 40.20 6.20
C PHE A 847 4.12 40.62 4.87
N SER A 848 2.91 40.13 4.57
CA SER A 848 2.02 40.71 3.55
C SER A 848 0.56 40.52 4.00
N SER A 849 -0.27 41.55 3.84
CA SER A 849 -1.67 41.54 4.30
C SER A 849 -2.63 40.79 3.37
N ASP A 850 -2.27 40.68 2.09
CA ASP A 850 -3.09 40.11 1.01
C ASP A 850 -2.26 39.29 -0.01
N GLY A 851 -0.94 39.47 -0.04
CA GLY A 851 -0.01 38.79 -0.93
C GLY A 851 0.14 39.43 -2.31
N GLU A 852 -0.60 40.51 -2.59
CA GLU A 852 -0.63 41.18 -3.91
C GLU A 852 0.48 42.24 -4.07
N GLU A 853 1.07 42.64 -2.95
CA GLU A 853 2.22 43.52 -2.90
C GLU A 853 3.55 42.76 -2.97
N LEU A 854 4.57 43.39 -3.56
CA LEU A 854 5.96 42.93 -3.44
C LEU A 854 6.36 42.97 -1.96
N ILE A 855 7.23 42.07 -1.55
CA ILE A 855 7.69 41.97 -0.16
C ILE A 855 9.15 42.44 -0.09
N LEU A 856 9.46 43.32 0.86
CA LEU A 856 10.85 43.71 1.16
C LEU A 856 11.20 43.32 2.60
N ASP A 857 12.28 42.56 2.74
CA ASP A 857 12.78 42.08 4.03
C ASP A 857 13.57 43.14 4.80
N THR A 858 12.84 44.06 5.43
CA THR A 858 13.45 45.17 6.19
C THR A 858 13.91 44.81 7.61
N SER A 859 13.56 43.61 8.11
CA SER A 859 13.78 43.21 9.51
C SER A 859 14.69 41.99 9.68
N ILE A 860 15.29 41.51 8.59
CA ILE A 860 16.21 40.37 8.64
C ILE A 860 17.60 40.84 9.09
N PRO A 861 18.22 40.19 10.09
CA PRO A 861 19.60 40.47 10.46
C PRO A 861 20.54 40.21 9.30
N THR A 862 21.41 41.19 9.00
CA THR A 862 22.46 41.08 8.00
C THR A 862 23.84 41.19 8.65
N VAL A 863 24.84 40.52 8.07
CA VAL A 863 26.24 40.62 8.51
C VAL A 863 27.18 40.61 7.31
N THR A 864 28.10 41.57 7.28
CA THR A 864 29.17 41.62 6.28
C THR A 864 30.26 40.60 6.62
N LEU A 865 30.69 39.80 5.64
CA LEU A 865 31.82 38.91 5.76
C LEU A 865 33.10 39.61 5.30
N THR A 866 34.16 39.41 6.05
CA THR A 866 35.47 40.01 5.81
C THR A 866 36.41 39.04 5.11
N ASP A 867 37.11 39.50 4.07
CA ASP A 867 38.12 38.74 3.35
C ASP A 867 39.27 38.33 4.28
N GLN A 868 39.63 37.05 4.25
CA GLN A 868 40.74 36.43 4.98
C GLN A 868 41.91 36.05 4.05
N GLY A 869 41.79 36.30 2.75
CA GLY A 869 42.71 35.91 1.69
C GLY A 869 42.38 34.54 1.08
N GLY A 870 42.77 34.36 -0.19
CA GLY A 870 42.57 33.10 -0.93
C GLY A 870 41.11 32.78 -1.23
N GLY A 871 40.25 33.80 -1.32
CA GLY A 871 38.80 33.67 -1.56
C GLY A 871 37.99 33.31 -0.32
N LEU A 872 38.59 33.23 0.88
CA LEU A 872 37.89 32.89 2.11
C LEU A 872 37.34 34.15 2.80
N TYR A 873 36.03 34.19 3.02
CA TYR A 873 35.31 35.26 3.70
C TYR A 873 34.73 34.76 5.03
N ARG A 874 34.74 35.63 6.06
CA ARG A 874 34.34 35.25 7.43
C ARG A 874 33.61 36.36 8.18
N ALA A 875 32.56 35.99 8.91
CA ALA A 875 31.86 36.85 9.88
C ALA A 875 31.57 36.12 11.20
N GLU A 876 31.66 36.86 12.31
CA GLU A 876 31.14 36.43 13.62
C GLU A 876 29.69 36.91 13.75
N TYR A 877 28.78 36.04 14.17
CA TYR A 877 27.37 36.41 14.39
C TYR A 877 26.86 35.87 15.74
N GLY A 878 26.36 36.77 16.59
CA GLY A 878 25.91 36.48 17.95
C GLY A 878 24.40 36.38 18.15
N GLY A 879 23.63 36.25 17.07
CA GLY A 879 22.17 36.33 17.08
C GLY A 879 21.45 35.07 16.61
N PHE A 880 22.11 33.91 16.59
CA PHE A 880 21.45 32.66 16.15
C PHE A 880 20.33 32.26 17.12
N SER A 881 19.17 31.89 16.57
CA SER A 881 17.94 31.71 17.34
C SER A 881 17.91 30.46 18.23
N THR A 882 18.79 29.49 17.96
CA THR A 882 18.92 28.25 18.75
C THR A 882 20.37 27.78 18.88
N LEU A 883 20.61 26.78 19.76
CA LEU A 883 21.89 26.07 19.86
C LEU A 883 22.06 24.95 18.82
N TYR A 884 21.04 24.69 18.00
CA TYR A 884 21.08 23.62 17.00
C TYR A 884 21.70 24.16 15.71
N LEU A 885 22.86 23.61 15.34
CA LEU A 885 23.54 23.95 14.09
C LEU A 885 22.61 23.71 12.90
N GLY A 886 22.40 24.74 12.08
CA GLY A 886 21.55 24.67 10.90
C GLY A 886 20.05 24.85 11.14
N ALA A 887 19.62 25.30 12.33
CA ALA A 887 18.21 25.69 12.54
C ALA A 887 17.85 26.97 11.78
N ASP A 888 18.69 28.00 11.87
CA ASP A 888 18.54 29.23 11.10
C ASP A 888 18.97 28.98 9.64
N ARG A 889 18.29 29.63 8.69
CA ARG A 889 18.68 29.65 7.28
C ARG A 889 19.54 30.88 7.05
N VAL A 890 20.78 30.68 6.62
CA VAL A 890 21.71 31.77 6.29
C VAL A 890 21.88 31.80 4.79
N VAL A 891 21.58 32.93 4.16
CA VAL A 891 21.76 33.14 2.73
C VAL A 891 22.96 34.04 2.52
N ILE A 892 23.97 33.57 1.80
CA ILE A 892 25.19 34.30 1.50
C ILE A 892 25.09 34.88 0.10
N TYR A 893 25.46 36.15 -0.01
CA TYR A 893 25.53 36.91 -1.26
C TYR A 893 26.95 37.40 -1.49
N ALA A 894 27.29 37.61 -2.76
CA ALA A 894 28.52 38.27 -3.17
C ALA A 894 28.26 39.12 -4.41
N VAL A 895 28.97 40.23 -4.54
CA VAL A 895 28.96 41.11 -5.71
C VAL A 895 30.41 41.48 -6.05
N ASP A 896 30.74 41.50 -7.34
CA ASP A 896 32.05 41.95 -7.85
C ASP A 896 32.12 43.49 -7.97
N ASP A 897 33.26 44.00 -8.43
CA ASP A 897 33.51 45.40 -8.71
C ASP A 897 32.82 45.94 -9.98
N ASP A 898 32.30 45.04 -10.81
CA ASP A 898 31.47 45.35 -12.00
C ASP A 898 29.97 45.41 -11.67
N GLY A 899 29.58 45.07 -10.44
CA GLY A 899 28.20 45.11 -9.94
C GLY A 899 27.39 43.85 -10.24
N GLN A 900 28.02 42.75 -10.63
CA GLN A 900 27.34 41.49 -10.88
C GLN A 900 27.16 40.69 -9.60
N MET A 901 25.92 40.25 -9.39
CA MET A 901 25.54 39.43 -8.25
C MET A 901 25.85 37.96 -8.50
N ALA A 902 26.52 37.34 -7.54
CA ALA A 902 26.67 35.90 -7.46
C ALA A 902 25.32 35.21 -7.32
N ARG A 903 25.18 33.99 -7.85
CA ARG A 903 24.09 33.10 -7.45
C ARG A 903 24.16 32.91 -5.91
N PRO A 904 23.15 33.30 -5.13
CA PRO A 904 23.20 33.20 -3.68
C PRO A 904 23.31 31.75 -3.22
N ARG A 905 23.95 31.54 -2.06
CA ARG A 905 24.07 30.21 -1.46
C ARG A 905 23.42 30.16 -0.09
N SER A 906 22.49 29.24 0.08
CA SER A 906 21.79 29.01 1.34
C SER A 906 22.46 27.89 2.14
N VAL A 907 22.63 28.09 3.45
CA VAL A 907 23.10 27.06 4.40
C VAL A 907 22.22 27.03 5.65
N GLY A 908 22.00 25.83 6.20
CA GLY A 908 21.07 25.63 7.32
C GLY A 908 19.62 25.43 6.87
N GLY A 909 18.65 25.71 7.76
CA GLY A 909 17.21 25.56 7.52
C GLY A 909 16.69 24.12 7.37
N ARG A 910 17.51 23.08 7.62
CA ARG A 910 17.10 21.66 7.46
C ARG A 910 16.71 21.03 8.80
N TYR A 911 15.40 20.77 8.98
CA TYR A 911 14.91 19.93 10.08
C TYR A 911 15.37 18.48 9.89
N SER A 912 16.50 18.10 10.51
CA SER A 912 16.83 16.68 10.67
C SER A 912 15.97 16.13 11.80
N ALA A 913 14.91 15.38 11.47
CA ALA A 913 14.20 14.57 12.45
C ALA A 913 15.12 13.42 12.89
N TYR A 914 15.86 13.60 13.98
CA TYR A 914 16.53 12.49 14.65
C TYR A 914 15.46 11.60 15.28
N LEU A 915 15.07 10.53 14.59
CA LEU A 915 14.39 9.41 15.23
C LEU A 915 15.40 8.78 16.22
N PRO A 916 15.11 8.73 17.53
CA PRO A 916 16.02 8.07 18.46
C PRO A 916 16.12 6.59 18.09
N LEU A 917 17.34 6.12 17.90
CA LEU A 917 17.68 4.72 17.71
C LEU A 917 17.22 3.95 18.97
N ILE A 918 16.08 3.26 18.91
CA ILE A 918 15.70 2.31 19.95
C ILE A 918 16.55 1.06 19.72
N MET A 919 17.71 1.00 20.36
CA MET A 919 18.39 -0.28 20.58
C MET A 919 17.49 -1.10 21.51
N LYS A 920 16.92 -2.17 20.97
CA LYS A 920 16.22 -3.18 21.75
C LYS A 920 17.29 -4.11 22.32
N ASP A 921 17.48 -4.02 23.64
CA ASP A 921 18.26 -5.02 24.40
C ASP A 921 17.68 -6.43 24.26
#